data_AF-I4C3H0-F1
#
_entry.id   AF-I4C3H0-F1
#
_cell.length_a   1.000
_cell.length_b   1.000
_cell.length_c   1.000
_cell.angle_alpha   90.00
_cell.angle_beta   90.00
_cell.angle_gamma   90.00
#
_symmetry.space_group_name_H-M   'P 1'
#
loop_
_entity.id
_entity.type
_entity.pdbx_description
1 polymer ?
#
loop_
_entity_poly.entity_id
_entity_poly.type
_entity_poly.pdbx_seq_one_letter_code
_entity_poly.pdbx_strand_id
1 'polypeptide(L)'
;MSDQERKIVSVGSRLSKFIGSKSTREKRLQAAAMQAEFTLRDTLIILCYLSRDPDTEISSQARKNLIPAARNWYTRPDRPELPEPIHEIVIKVIEKIGLGEKADKPLAEFESVQGNIGLLGLGEIIQAVDHNSRTVWIKVKGPQETATVFTENGKVVGATYLDYDGMDALYQAFGWIDADFEYVHAAPGDFKNRIKVNTLNLVMDALEHAPDEDPYEREISRTWRVNGHLKVMNIFEIAEVFEMNAKMAMCHLKQAGDEGFLYFKNGRIVNAQLAGMTGMDAACHLLAWPNATFVIQRGGEGVEEVIHVGMQNLIIEAMRLLDEGVTVSDKVASELAIIDELFEGKDLFMLPVLDKVRLVFSDDQKARESLETDSNPLVRKAIKVKISKTVHKYISAATEHDVRLRAAQGNVPVSTTEKLVLLSYLSHDESQAVREAAKKTLASLDIPTYKKGFGSDLHPSVMDFLVRETIRDESVIGFACASESILEETALYILDNWKNEEVYTRLAENKKLLEKSPAVAEKLFGVVTDPNLKRQIENLEEAILSGKTDFKVEGPLGLFGLLGITRSARHGMRSGTIVLESPSLSGKVFLRKGRPIGATWGDLTGISALKEMLKTTGIRFRYVTRTCFHQENMDASAAEELLEMTTPAFDPQEIEGTGRLIVGSLGVMDIFEALSALEGTPVPVMMSVVCEEGSGEIYRDKSRVLHAHVSGKEGSLQSMAALVSWNGIRFLIRPADPGFPVSLDKTLLDFFTEAMKLIPNEMASVPRPGELPEWELSEAEFESLYNKILNMGVAEKIKLALMGSKEARDILVRDSNKMVAVAVAKSPKLQESEVETISKSRQVCEEVLRQIAGTKEWMKSYTIKLNLASNSKTPIPIAMKLLSQIREPDLRKLAKSKNVSAAISTQARRLVEAKGDKS
;
A
#
# COMPACT_ATOMS: atom_id res chain seq x y z
N MET A 1 -31.74 -19.53 30.72
CA MET A 1 -32.64 -20.60 30.22
C MET A 1 -32.22 -21.92 30.85
N SER A 2 -33.20 -22.76 31.17
CA SER A 2 -33.15 -24.03 31.90
C SER A 2 -32.38 -25.15 31.21
N ASP A 3 -31.89 -26.09 32.03
CA ASP A 3 -31.47 -27.47 31.74
C ASP A 3 -31.58 -27.94 30.27
N GLN A 4 -30.44 -28.05 29.58
CA GLN A 4 -30.32 -28.82 28.35
C GLN A 4 -29.58 -30.13 28.67
N GLU A 5 -30.20 -31.27 28.33
CA GLU A 5 -29.65 -32.62 28.44
C GLU A 5 -28.20 -32.69 27.94
N ARG A 6 -27.28 -33.14 28.78
CA ARG A 6 -25.88 -33.38 28.37
C ARG A 6 -25.83 -34.57 27.42
N LYS A 7 -25.89 -34.34 26.11
CA LYS A 7 -25.64 -35.37 25.08
C LYS A 7 -24.19 -35.89 25.22
N ILE A 8 -24.01 -37.18 25.53
CA ILE A 8 -22.70 -37.82 25.72
C ILE A 8 -22.20 -38.36 24.37
N VAL A 9 -21.01 -37.93 23.94
CA VAL A 9 -20.35 -38.46 22.73
C VAL A 9 -19.27 -39.45 23.17
N SER A 10 -19.37 -40.71 22.74
CA SER A 10 -18.31 -41.70 23.00
C SER A 10 -17.10 -41.43 22.10
N VAL A 11 -15.95 -41.16 22.71
CA VAL A 11 -14.72 -40.86 21.97
C VAL A 11 -13.71 -42.01 22.11
N GLY A 12 -13.04 -42.38 21.02
CA GLY A 12 -12.07 -43.48 21.00
C GLY A 12 -10.85 -43.25 21.92
N SER A 13 -10.20 -44.35 22.36
CA SER A 13 -9.10 -44.34 23.34
C SER A 13 -7.85 -43.54 22.94
N ARG A 14 -7.68 -43.21 21.66
CA ARG A 14 -6.60 -42.35 21.17
C ARG A 14 -6.84 -40.87 21.48
N LEU A 15 -8.09 -40.42 21.39
CA LEU A 15 -8.47 -39.02 21.56
C LEU A 15 -8.48 -38.59 23.03
N SER A 16 -8.78 -39.52 23.94
CA SER A 16 -8.75 -39.27 25.39
C SER A 16 -7.39 -38.79 25.92
N LYS A 17 -6.29 -39.04 25.19
CA LYS A 17 -4.96 -38.51 25.51
C LYS A 17 -4.85 -36.99 25.32
N PHE A 18 -5.70 -36.42 24.48
CA PHE A 18 -5.69 -35.00 24.10
C PHE A 18 -6.83 -34.21 24.73
N ILE A 19 -7.98 -34.82 25.03
CA ILE A 19 -9.17 -34.12 25.58
C ILE A 19 -9.64 -34.62 26.97
N GLY A 20 -9.03 -35.70 27.50
CA GLY A 20 -9.42 -36.29 28.78
C GLY A 20 -8.86 -35.55 30.01
N SER A 21 -9.38 -35.85 31.20
CA SER A 21 -8.96 -35.22 32.48
C SER A 21 -7.47 -35.35 32.83
N LYS A 22 -6.73 -36.21 32.11
CA LYS A 22 -5.27 -36.42 32.26
C LYS A 22 -4.44 -35.75 31.15
N SER A 23 -5.04 -34.99 30.23
CA SER A 23 -4.32 -34.31 29.14
C SER A 23 -3.59 -33.05 29.62
N THR A 24 -2.32 -32.89 29.25
CA THR A 24 -1.54 -31.68 29.56
C THR A 24 -1.95 -30.51 28.65
N ARG A 25 -1.71 -29.27 29.10
CA ARG A 25 -1.96 -28.03 28.31
C ARG A 25 -1.30 -28.10 26.94
N GLU A 26 -0.04 -28.53 26.91
CA GLU A 26 0.76 -28.66 25.69
C GLU A 26 0.15 -29.63 24.67
N LYS A 27 -0.39 -30.77 25.12
CA LYS A 27 -1.08 -31.72 24.23
C LYS A 27 -2.40 -31.16 23.69
N ARG A 28 -3.14 -30.41 24.50
CA ARG A 28 -4.37 -29.72 24.07
C ARG A 28 -4.06 -28.63 23.03
N LEU A 29 -3.01 -27.86 23.23
CA LEU A 29 -2.55 -26.85 22.28
C LEU A 29 -2.06 -27.49 20.98
N GLN A 30 -1.28 -28.59 21.06
CA GLN A 30 -0.83 -29.35 19.89
C GLN A 30 -2.00 -29.89 19.06
N ALA A 31 -3.06 -30.36 19.74
CA ALA A 31 -4.27 -30.83 19.08
C ALA A 31 -5.10 -29.68 18.47
N ALA A 32 -5.22 -28.53 19.16
CA ALA A 32 -5.88 -27.33 18.65
C ALA A 32 -5.15 -26.74 17.42
N ALA A 33 -3.82 -26.77 17.42
CA ALA A 33 -2.97 -26.31 16.33
C ALA A 33 -2.90 -27.29 15.14
N MET A 34 -3.60 -28.42 15.19
CA MET A 34 -3.55 -29.49 14.17
C MET A 34 -2.13 -30.06 13.94
N GLN A 35 -1.27 -30.04 14.96
CA GLN A 35 0.09 -30.59 14.91
C GLN A 35 0.15 -32.10 15.22
N ALA A 36 -1.00 -32.74 15.40
CA ALA A 36 -1.14 -34.18 15.61
C ALA A 36 -2.04 -34.78 14.53
N GLU A 37 -1.67 -35.95 14.02
CA GLU A 37 -2.40 -36.62 12.95
C GLU A 37 -3.67 -37.30 13.48
N PHE A 38 -4.82 -36.82 13.00
CA PHE A 38 -6.15 -37.38 13.28
C PHE A 38 -6.91 -37.63 11.99
N THR A 39 -7.90 -38.53 12.04
CA THR A 39 -8.85 -38.67 10.92
C THR A 39 -9.72 -37.42 10.85
N LEU A 40 -10.27 -37.08 9.66
CA LEU A 40 -11.12 -35.89 9.51
C LEU A 40 -12.31 -35.87 10.49
N ARG A 41 -12.89 -37.04 10.77
CA ARG A 41 -13.93 -37.23 11.80
C ARG A 41 -13.42 -36.85 13.19
N ASP A 42 -12.25 -37.35 13.56
CA ASP A 42 -11.65 -37.12 14.88
C ASP A 42 -11.19 -35.68 15.06
N THR A 43 -10.65 -35.06 14.00
CA THR A 43 -10.28 -33.64 13.96
C THR A 43 -11.45 -32.74 14.30
N LEU A 44 -12.62 -32.98 13.68
CA LEU A 44 -13.83 -32.19 13.94
C LEU A 44 -14.33 -32.35 15.38
N ILE A 45 -14.27 -33.56 15.93
CA ILE A 45 -14.66 -33.83 17.32
C ILE A 45 -13.74 -33.08 18.29
N ILE A 46 -12.42 -33.16 18.10
CA ILE A 46 -11.43 -32.47 18.95
C ILE A 46 -11.62 -30.95 18.88
N LEU A 47 -11.71 -30.38 17.67
CA LEU A 47 -11.79 -28.93 17.49
C LEU A 47 -13.10 -28.38 18.07
N CYS A 48 -14.22 -29.08 17.89
CA CYS A 48 -15.48 -28.71 18.54
C CYS A 48 -15.38 -28.76 20.08
N TYR A 49 -14.64 -29.71 20.64
CA TYR A 49 -14.45 -29.81 22.09
C TYR A 49 -13.51 -28.72 22.63
N LEU A 50 -12.34 -28.54 22.00
CA LEU A 50 -11.32 -27.57 22.42
C LEU A 50 -11.73 -26.12 22.14
N SER A 51 -12.69 -25.87 21.24
CA SER A 51 -13.30 -24.54 21.06
C SER A 51 -13.96 -23.99 22.33
N ARG A 52 -14.28 -24.87 23.29
CA ARG A 52 -14.85 -24.57 24.61
C ARG A 52 -13.83 -24.73 25.75
N ASP A 53 -12.55 -24.84 25.45
CA ASP A 53 -11.51 -24.97 26.47
C ASP A 53 -11.44 -23.67 27.31
N PRO A 54 -11.25 -23.75 28.64
CA PRO A 54 -11.10 -22.57 29.48
C PRO A 54 -9.85 -21.73 29.16
N ASP A 55 -8.86 -22.29 28.46
CA ASP A 55 -7.69 -21.57 27.98
C ASP A 55 -8.01 -20.81 26.67
N THR A 56 -7.90 -19.48 26.71
CA THR A 56 -8.22 -18.58 25.58
C THR A 56 -7.33 -18.81 24.36
N GLU A 57 -6.09 -19.26 24.57
CA GLU A 57 -5.15 -19.53 23.48
C GLU A 57 -5.54 -20.82 22.74
N ILE A 58 -5.88 -21.87 23.49
CA ILE A 58 -6.29 -23.18 22.95
C ILE A 58 -7.64 -23.06 22.23
N SER A 59 -8.59 -22.36 22.85
CA SER A 59 -9.94 -22.18 22.30
C SER A 59 -9.94 -21.33 21.03
N SER A 60 -9.22 -20.21 21.01
CA SER A 60 -9.04 -19.38 19.81
C SER A 60 -8.38 -20.17 18.66
N GLN A 61 -7.32 -20.91 18.97
CA GLN A 61 -6.62 -21.72 17.97
C GLN A 61 -7.50 -22.85 17.41
N ALA A 62 -8.30 -23.50 18.27
CA ALA A 62 -9.24 -24.54 17.85
C ALA A 62 -10.36 -23.98 16.96
N ARG A 63 -10.88 -22.78 17.28
CA ARG A 63 -11.90 -22.08 16.47
C ARG A 63 -11.37 -21.72 15.08
N LYS A 64 -10.15 -21.19 14.99
CA LYS A 64 -9.49 -20.85 13.72
C LYS A 64 -9.35 -22.08 12.81
N ASN A 65 -9.01 -23.23 13.37
CA ASN A 65 -8.81 -24.47 12.62
C ASN A 65 -10.10 -25.27 12.36
N LEU A 66 -11.21 -24.95 13.03
CA LEU A 66 -12.50 -25.61 12.84
C LEU A 66 -13.13 -25.27 11.47
N ILE A 67 -13.00 -24.02 11.01
CA ILE A 67 -13.52 -23.54 9.72
C ILE A 67 -12.95 -24.37 8.54
N PRO A 68 -11.62 -24.46 8.33
CA PRO A 68 -11.08 -25.22 7.21
C PRO A 68 -11.38 -26.72 7.32
N ALA A 69 -11.42 -27.28 8.55
CA ALA A 69 -11.77 -28.68 8.76
C ALA A 69 -13.26 -28.97 8.41
N ALA A 70 -14.17 -28.09 8.81
CA ALA A 70 -15.60 -28.20 8.49
C ALA A 70 -15.86 -28.04 7.00
N ARG A 71 -15.20 -27.08 6.35
CA ARG A 71 -15.28 -26.87 4.90
C ARG A 71 -14.79 -28.10 4.13
N ASN A 72 -13.64 -28.65 4.50
CA ASN A 72 -13.09 -29.87 3.91
C ASN A 72 -14.05 -31.07 4.07
N TRP A 73 -14.67 -31.21 5.25
CA TRP A 73 -15.67 -32.26 5.48
C TRP A 73 -16.93 -32.08 4.63
N TYR A 74 -17.41 -30.85 4.45
CA TYR A 74 -18.61 -30.56 3.68
C TYR A 74 -18.42 -30.76 2.17
N THR A 75 -17.24 -30.42 1.65
CA THR A 75 -16.94 -30.54 0.21
C THR A 75 -16.58 -31.96 -0.24
N ARG A 76 -16.43 -32.91 0.69
CA ARG A 76 -16.05 -34.28 0.35
C ARG A 76 -17.27 -35.11 -0.06
N PRO A 77 -17.23 -35.78 -1.23
CA PRO A 77 -18.30 -36.70 -1.65
C PRO A 77 -18.38 -37.94 -0.73
N ASP A 78 -17.29 -38.29 -0.04
CA ASP A 78 -17.15 -39.41 0.90
C ASP A 78 -17.13 -38.96 2.38
N ARG A 79 -18.02 -38.03 2.76
CA ARG A 79 -17.99 -37.44 4.11
C ARG A 79 -18.16 -38.49 5.23
N PRO A 80 -17.29 -38.53 6.25
CA PRO A 80 -17.44 -39.44 7.36
C PRO A 80 -18.61 -39.04 8.27
N GLU A 81 -19.38 -40.01 8.77
CA GLU A 81 -20.49 -39.74 9.70
C GLU A 81 -20.01 -39.13 11.02
N LEU A 82 -20.65 -38.02 11.41
CA LEU A 82 -20.37 -37.30 12.65
C LEU A 82 -21.45 -37.61 13.70
N PRO A 83 -21.10 -37.68 15.01
CA PRO A 83 -22.09 -37.75 16.08
C PRO A 83 -23.02 -36.53 16.06
N GLU A 84 -24.32 -36.72 16.33
CA GLU A 84 -25.36 -35.65 16.28
C GLU A 84 -24.94 -34.29 16.87
N PRO A 85 -24.36 -34.19 18.08
CA PRO A 85 -24.00 -32.89 18.66
C PRO A 85 -22.91 -32.18 17.86
N ILE A 86 -21.98 -32.94 17.27
CA ILE A 86 -20.87 -32.41 16.47
C ILE A 86 -21.36 -32.09 15.06
N HIS A 87 -22.22 -32.94 14.49
CA HIS A 87 -22.87 -32.70 13.22
C HIS A 87 -23.67 -31.39 13.22
N GLU A 88 -24.52 -31.17 14.24
CA GLU A 88 -25.29 -29.93 14.38
C GLU A 88 -24.39 -28.68 14.46
N ILE A 89 -23.29 -28.77 15.21
CA ILE A 89 -22.30 -27.68 15.33
C ILE A 89 -21.65 -27.41 13.98
N VAL A 90 -21.17 -28.44 13.30
CA VAL A 90 -20.47 -28.33 12.01
C VAL A 90 -21.40 -27.78 10.93
N ILE A 91 -22.65 -28.24 10.87
CA ILE A 91 -23.65 -27.71 9.93
C ILE A 91 -23.96 -26.24 10.21
N LYS A 92 -24.15 -25.84 11.49
CA LYS A 92 -24.35 -24.42 11.84
C LYS A 92 -23.16 -23.54 11.48
N VAL A 93 -21.94 -24.06 11.64
CA VAL A 93 -20.71 -23.39 11.20
C VAL A 93 -20.73 -23.20 9.68
N ILE A 94 -21.07 -24.24 8.91
CA ILE A 94 -21.19 -24.18 7.44
C ILE A 94 -22.30 -23.23 6.96
N GLU A 95 -23.48 -23.27 7.57
CA GLU A 95 -24.61 -22.37 7.30
C GLU A 95 -24.22 -20.91 7.53
N LYS A 96 -23.53 -20.60 8.63
CA LYS A 96 -23.11 -19.24 8.97
C LYS A 96 -21.93 -18.73 8.13
N ILE A 97 -21.05 -19.60 7.63
CA ILE A 97 -19.98 -19.26 6.66
C ILE A 97 -20.58 -19.01 5.24
N GLY A 98 -21.89 -19.24 5.06
CA GLY A 98 -22.54 -19.04 3.76
C GLY A 98 -22.31 -20.18 2.77
N LEU A 99 -21.90 -21.36 3.25
CA LEU A 99 -21.77 -22.60 2.47
C LEU A 99 -22.94 -23.58 2.72
N GLY A 100 -23.89 -23.23 3.58
CA GLY A 100 -25.15 -23.95 3.74
C GLY A 100 -26.19 -23.45 2.75
N GLU A 101 -26.77 -24.38 2.01
CA GLU A 101 -27.98 -24.14 1.21
C GLU A 101 -29.04 -23.49 2.11
N LYS A 102 -29.22 -22.16 2.01
CA LYS A 102 -30.60 -21.69 1.99
C LYS A 102 -31.22 -22.45 0.84
N ALA A 103 -32.29 -23.20 1.12
CA ALA A 103 -33.05 -23.90 0.09
C ALA A 103 -33.39 -22.91 -1.02
N ASP A 104 -32.51 -22.84 -2.01
CA ASP A 104 -32.70 -22.11 -3.23
C ASP A 104 -33.85 -22.84 -3.90
N LYS A 105 -34.91 -22.08 -4.20
CA LYS A 105 -35.77 -22.46 -5.30
C LYS A 105 -34.84 -22.82 -6.47
N PRO A 106 -35.05 -23.96 -7.15
CA PRO A 106 -34.09 -24.46 -8.11
C PRO A 106 -33.66 -23.36 -9.08
N LEU A 107 -32.33 -23.19 -9.21
CA LEU A 107 -31.60 -22.35 -10.14
C LEU A 107 -31.88 -22.76 -11.60
N ALA A 108 -33.13 -22.69 -12.03
CA ALA A 108 -33.54 -23.02 -13.39
C ALA A 108 -33.37 -21.83 -14.36
N GLU A 109 -32.98 -20.64 -13.88
CA GLU A 109 -33.00 -19.43 -14.72
C GLU A 109 -31.67 -19.06 -15.40
N PHE A 110 -30.51 -19.64 -15.01
CA PHE A 110 -29.21 -19.22 -15.58
C PHE A 110 -28.23 -20.39 -15.79
N GLU A 111 -28.64 -21.42 -16.53
CA GLU A 111 -27.75 -22.52 -16.98
C GLU A 111 -26.88 -22.15 -18.20
N SER A 112 -27.17 -21.02 -18.87
CA SER A 112 -26.51 -20.58 -20.09
C SER A 112 -26.26 -19.07 -20.13
N VAL A 113 -25.28 -18.65 -20.93
CA VAL A 113 -25.10 -17.24 -21.33
C VAL A 113 -25.67 -17.08 -22.71
N GLN A 114 -26.55 -16.11 -22.90
CA GLN A 114 -27.24 -15.86 -24.15
C GLN A 114 -27.03 -14.42 -24.62
N GLY A 115 -26.98 -14.21 -25.92
CA GLY A 115 -26.89 -12.88 -26.49
C GLY A 115 -26.61 -12.92 -27.98
N ASN A 116 -26.17 -11.80 -28.55
CA ASN A 116 -25.91 -11.70 -29.98
C ASN A 116 -24.40 -11.70 -30.29
N ILE A 117 -23.97 -12.47 -31.30
CA ILE A 117 -22.56 -12.58 -31.68
C ILE A 117 -21.99 -11.27 -32.24
N GLY A 118 -22.82 -10.35 -32.72
CA GLY A 118 -22.36 -9.03 -33.17
C GLY A 118 -21.76 -8.18 -32.05
N LEU A 119 -22.12 -8.45 -30.78
CA LEU A 119 -21.60 -7.72 -29.62
C LEU A 119 -20.28 -8.30 -29.07
N LEU A 120 -20.18 -9.63 -28.95
CA LEU A 120 -18.99 -10.30 -28.40
C LEU A 120 -18.03 -10.82 -29.47
N GLY A 121 -18.56 -11.29 -30.60
CA GLY A 121 -17.81 -11.95 -31.66
C GLY A 121 -17.61 -13.45 -31.41
N LEU A 122 -17.93 -14.29 -32.40
CA LEU A 122 -17.81 -15.76 -32.26
C LEU A 122 -16.34 -16.18 -32.14
N GLY A 123 -15.44 -15.54 -32.88
CA GLY A 123 -14.01 -15.82 -32.84
C GLY A 123 -13.40 -15.48 -31.49
N GLU A 124 -13.78 -14.34 -30.92
CA GLU A 124 -13.33 -13.86 -29.62
C GLU A 124 -13.86 -14.73 -28.48
N ILE A 125 -15.12 -15.18 -28.54
CA ILE A 125 -15.66 -16.16 -27.59
C ILE A 125 -14.85 -17.47 -27.64
N ILE A 126 -14.53 -17.96 -28.85
CA ILE A 126 -13.73 -19.19 -29.02
C ILE A 126 -12.30 -19.01 -28.49
N GLN A 127 -11.67 -17.85 -28.73
CA GLN A 127 -10.33 -17.55 -28.21
C GLN A 127 -10.31 -17.44 -26.67
N ALA A 128 -11.31 -16.77 -26.07
CA ALA A 128 -11.45 -16.69 -24.63
C ALA A 128 -11.68 -18.08 -23.99
N VAL A 129 -12.44 -18.95 -24.65
CA VAL A 129 -12.63 -20.35 -24.24
C VAL A 129 -11.31 -21.13 -24.26
N ASP A 130 -10.46 -20.91 -25.27
CA ASP A 130 -9.14 -21.55 -25.38
C ASP A 130 -8.19 -21.11 -24.26
N HIS A 131 -8.07 -19.80 -24.04
CA HIS A 131 -7.23 -19.25 -22.97
C HIS A 131 -7.65 -19.72 -21.57
N ASN A 132 -8.95 -19.92 -21.34
CA ASN A 132 -9.49 -20.40 -20.07
C ASN A 132 -9.68 -21.92 -20.00
N SER A 133 -9.21 -22.67 -21.00
CA SER A 133 -9.29 -24.15 -21.08
C SER A 133 -10.71 -24.70 -20.84
N ARG A 134 -11.74 -23.99 -21.29
CA ARG A 134 -13.15 -24.34 -21.02
C ARG A 134 -13.66 -25.45 -21.94
N THR A 135 -14.59 -26.25 -21.43
CA THR A 135 -15.30 -27.30 -22.17
C THR A 135 -16.76 -26.90 -22.28
N VAL A 136 -17.16 -26.41 -23.46
CA VAL A 136 -18.46 -25.78 -23.66
C VAL A 136 -19.07 -26.09 -25.02
N TRP A 137 -20.38 -25.89 -25.12
CA TRP A 137 -21.11 -25.84 -26.37
C TRP A 137 -21.50 -24.39 -26.66
N ILE A 138 -21.15 -23.93 -27.85
CA ILE A 138 -21.58 -22.61 -28.35
C ILE A 138 -22.56 -22.90 -29.49
N LYS A 139 -23.85 -22.73 -29.21
CA LYS A 139 -24.90 -22.80 -30.23
C LYS A 139 -25.08 -21.42 -30.82
N VAL A 140 -24.98 -21.30 -32.13
CA VAL A 140 -25.25 -20.06 -32.86
C VAL A 140 -26.49 -20.28 -33.71
N LYS A 141 -27.49 -19.42 -33.57
CA LYS A 141 -28.78 -19.45 -34.27
C LYS A 141 -28.79 -18.35 -35.31
N GLY A 142 -28.56 -18.73 -36.56
CA GLY A 142 -28.73 -17.85 -37.71
C GLY A 142 -30.20 -17.68 -38.10
N PRO A 143 -30.49 -16.92 -39.17
CA PRO A 143 -31.86 -16.56 -39.58
C PRO A 143 -32.80 -17.73 -39.91
N GLN A 144 -32.26 -18.88 -40.32
CA GLN A 144 -33.04 -20.07 -40.70
C GLN A 144 -32.54 -21.38 -40.09
N GLU A 145 -31.32 -21.40 -39.51
CA GLU A 145 -30.62 -22.64 -39.13
C GLU A 145 -29.72 -22.45 -37.89
N THR A 146 -29.25 -23.54 -37.28
CA THR A 146 -28.43 -23.52 -36.05
C THR A 146 -27.14 -24.30 -36.25
N ALA A 147 -26.01 -23.68 -35.92
CA ALA A 147 -24.71 -24.33 -35.86
C ALA A 147 -24.31 -24.53 -34.39
N THR A 148 -23.65 -25.63 -34.07
CA THR A 148 -23.11 -25.88 -32.72
C THR A 148 -21.62 -26.13 -32.81
N VAL A 149 -20.83 -25.34 -32.08
CA VAL A 149 -19.38 -25.48 -31.93
C VAL A 149 -19.10 -26.14 -30.58
N PHE A 150 -18.27 -27.19 -30.60
CA PHE A 150 -17.90 -27.98 -29.43
C PHE A 150 -16.44 -27.73 -29.06
N THR A 151 -16.19 -27.41 -27.79
CA THR A 151 -14.83 -27.25 -27.27
C THR A 151 -14.54 -28.26 -26.16
N GLU A 152 -13.28 -28.69 -26.07
CA GLU A 152 -12.78 -29.61 -25.04
C GLU A 152 -11.42 -29.10 -24.56
N ASN A 153 -11.30 -28.80 -23.26
CA ASN A 153 -10.10 -28.19 -22.66
C ASN A 153 -9.60 -26.97 -23.46
N GLY A 154 -10.52 -26.09 -23.86
CA GLY A 154 -10.24 -24.87 -24.63
C GLY A 154 -10.14 -25.06 -26.14
N LYS A 155 -9.87 -26.27 -26.64
CA LYS A 155 -9.70 -26.51 -28.07
C LYS A 155 -11.02 -26.80 -28.76
N VAL A 156 -11.22 -26.23 -29.94
CA VAL A 156 -12.35 -26.59 -30.81
C VAL A 156 -12.14 -28.01 -31.31
N VAL A 157 -12.98 -28.95 -30.84
CA VAL A 157 -12.88 -30.36 -31.19
C VAL A 157 -13.78 -30.75 -32.35
N GLY A 158 -14.87 -30.01 -32.58
CA GLY A 158 -15.79 -30.25 -33.67
C GLY A 158 -16.83 -29.13 -33.80
N ALA A 159 -17.50 -29.08 -34.94
CA ALA A 159 -18.69 -28.27 -35.15
C ALA A 159 -19.72 -29.08 -35.94
N THR A 160 -21.00 -28.74 -35.78
CA THR A 160 -22.12 -29.36 -36.50
C THR A 160 -23.04 -28.28 -37.04
N TYR A 161 -23.47 -28.45 -38.28
CA TYR A 161 -24.38 -27.55 -38.97
C TYR A 161 -25.18 -28.36 -40.00
N LEU A 162 -26.48 -28.55 -39.78
CA LEU A 162 -27.31 -29.49 -40.55
C LEU A 162 -26.63 -30.87 -40.67
N ASP A 163 -26.40 -31.35 -41.90
CA ASP A 163 -25.73 -32.60 -42.26
C ASP A 163 -24.19 -32.46 -42.35
N TYR A 164 -23.66 -31.24 -42.22
CA TYR A 164 -22.23 -30.94 -42.26
C TYR A 164 -21.62 -31.04 -40.86
N ASP A 165 -20.40 -31.56 -40.78
CA ASP A 165 -19.61 -31.66 -39.55
C ASP A 165 -18.14 -31.29 -39.76
N GLY A 166 -17.45 -30.92 -38.69
CA GLY A 166 -16.04 -30.52 -38.73
C GLY A 166 -15.84 -29.09 -39.22
N MET A 167 -14.84 -28.85 -40.08
CA MET A 167 -14.43 -27.50 -40.50
C MET A 167 -15.49 -26.79 -41.34
N ASP A 168 -16.22 -27.50 -42.20
CA ASP A 168 -17.23 -26.89 -43.08
C ASP A 168 -18.39 -26.30 -42.26
N ALA A 169 -18.83 -27.02 -41.22
CA ALA A 169 -19.84 -26.54 -40.28
C ALA A 169 -19.36 -25.32 -39.48
N LEU A 170 -18.06 -25.27 -39.18
CA LEU A 170 -17.46 -24.17 -38.46
C LEU A 170 -17.38 -22.89 -39.31
N TYR A 171 -16.94 -22.98 -40.57
CA TYR A 171 -16.88 -21.82 -41.47
C TYR A 171 -18.26 -21.20 -41.69
N GLN A 172 -19.32 -22.01 -41.75
CA GLN A 172 -20.70 -21.50 -41.83
C GLN A 172 -21.10 -20.71 -40.59
N ALA A 173 -20.71 -21.17 -39.39
CA ALA A 173 -20.99 -20.44 -38.15
C ALA A 173 -20.27 -19.09 -38.09
N PHE A 174 -19.04 -19.00 -38.60
CA PHE A 174 -18.27 -17.75 -38.71
C PHE A 174 -18.79 -16.79 -39.78
N GLY A 175 -19.49 -17.29 -40.79
CA GLY A 175 -20.13 -16.47 -41.82
C GLY A 175 -21.34 -15.65 -41.32
N TRP A 176 -21.85 -15.94 -40.12
CA TRP A 176 -22.93 -15.16 -39.51
C TRP A 176 -22.39 -13.95 -38.77
N ILE A 177 -22.93 -12.77 -39.10
CA ILE A 177 -22.55 -11.49 -38.50
C ILE A 177 -23.59 -10.96 -37.49
N ASP A 178 -24.84 -11.42 -37.60
CA ASP A 178 -25.95 -11.07 -36.70
C ASP A 178 -26.74 -12.34 -36.42
N ALA A 179 -26.41 -12.99 -35.30
CA ALA A 179 -27.01 -14.24 -34.88
C ALA A 179 -27.00 -14.35 -33.35
N ASP A 180 -28.00 -15.01 -32.81
CA ASP A 180 -28.07 -15.24 -31.36
C ASP A 180 -27.19 -16.44 -31.01
N PHE A 181 -26.41 -16.32 -29.95
CA PHE A 181 -25.66 -17.43 -29.39
C PHE A 181 -26.19 -17.85 -28.03
N GLU A 182 -25.94 -19.11 -27.72
CA GLU A 182 -26.12 -19.71 -26.42
C GLU A 182 -24.85 -20.48 -26.04
N TYR A 183 -24.26 -20.09 -24.92
CA TYR A 183 -23.03 -20.63 -24.35
C TYR A 183 -23.38 -21.47 -23.13
N VAL A 184 -23.00 -22.75 -23.13
CA VAL A 184 -23.34 -23.72 -22.09
C VAL A 184 -22.13 -24.56 -21.71
N HIS A 185 -21.91 -24.77 -20.41
CA HIS A 185 -20.94 -25.73 -19.91
C HIS A 185 -21.46 -27.17 -20.08
N ALA A 186 -20.94 -27.88 -21.08
CA ALA A 186 -21.34 -29.25 -21.41
C ALA A 186 -20.19 -30.03 -22.07
N ALA A 187 -20.11 -31.33 -21.80
CA ALA A 187 -19.10 -32.22 -22.39
C ALA A 187 -19.33 -32.38 -23.90
N PRO A 188 -18.29 -32.53 -24.76
CA PRO A 188 -18.45 -32.57 -26.21
C PRO A 188 -19.44 -33.67 -26.64
N GLY A 189 -20.37 -33.35 -27.55
CA GLY A 189 -21.30 -34.33 -28.12
C GLY A 189 -20.65 -35.28 -29.13
N ASP A 190 -21.45 -36.16 -29.74
CA ASP A 190 -20.99 -37.08 -30.78
C ASP A 190 -20.91 -36.39 -32.16
N PHE A 191 -19.74 -36.38 -32.78
CA PHE A 191 -19.51 -35.88 -34.15
C PHE A 191 -18.43 -36.72 -34.85
N LYS A 192 -18.50 -36.86 -36.18
CA LYS A 192 -17.67 -37.83 -36.92
C LYS A 192 -16.29 -37.24 -37.26
N ASN A 193 -16.24 -35.96 -37.64
CA ASN A 193 -15.01 -35.29 -38.03
C ASN A 193 -14.44 -34.41 -36.90
N ARG A 194 -13.39 -34.92 -36.23
CA ARG A 194 -12.64 -34.17 -35.19
C ARG A 194 -11.69 -33.15 -35.81
N ILE A 195 -11.83 -31.89 -35.39
CA ILE A 195 -10.95 -30.79 -35.73
C ILE A 195 -9.66 -30.92 -34.90
N LYS A 196 -8.51 -30.91 -35.55
CA LYS A 196 -7.18 -31.04 -34.92
C LYS A 196 -6.28 -29.82 -35.17
N VAL A 197 -6.88 -28.73 -35.66
CA VAL A 197 -6.18 -27.49 -36.00
C VAL A 197 -6.03 -26.62 -34.76
N ASN A 198 -4.95 -25.86 -34.67
CA ASN A 198 -4.76 -24.88 -33.59
C ASN A 198 -5.82 -23.78 -33.68
N THR A 199 -6.41 -23.40 -32.55
CA THR A 199 -7.48 -22.39 -32.43
C THR A 199 -7.12 -21.06 -33.12
N LEU A 200 -5.88 -20.58 -32.98
CA LEU A 200 -5.44 -19.33 -33.64
C LEU A 200 -5.49 -19.46 -35.16
N ASN A 201 -4.95 -20.56 -35.71
CA ASN A 201 -4.97 -20.78 -37.15
C ASN A 201 -6.41 -20.94 -37.66
N LEU A 202 -7.26 -21.58 -36.87
CA LEU A 202 -8.67 -21.82 -37.18
C LEU A 202 -9.48 -20.51 -37.19
N VAL A 203 -9.24 -19.61 -36.24
CA VAL A 203 -9.89 -18.29 -36.23
C VAL A 203 -9.36 -17.41 -37.36
N MET A 204 -8.05 -17.41 -37.63
CA MET A 204 -7.48 -16.65 -38.74
C MET A 204 -8.02 -17.10 -40.11
N ASP A 205 -8.11 -18.42 -40.32
CA ASP A 205 -8.65 -19.02 -41.54
C ASP A 205 -10.17 -18.81 -41.69
N ALA A 206 -10.90 -18.81 -40.55
CA ALA A 206 -12.32 -18.51 -40.54
C ALA A 206 -12.62 -17.01 -40.74
N LEU A 207 -11.74 -16.10 -40.29
CA LEU A 207 -11.85 -14.67 -40.53
C LEU A 207 -11.70 -14.30 -42.01
N GLU A 208 -10.95 -15.08 -42.81
CA GLU A 208 -10.88 -14.91 -44.26
C GLU A 208 -12.22 -15.14 -44.97
N HIS A 209 -13.17 -15.81 -44.30
CA HIS A 209 -14.51 -16.12 -44.79
C HIS A 209 -15.60 -15.24 -44.15
N ALA A 210 -15.23 -14.33 -43.25
CA ALA A 210 -16.14 -13.40 -42.60
C ALA A 210 -16.43 -12.17 -43.51
N PRO A 211 -17.62 -11.56 -43.42
CA PRO A 211 -17.94 -10.34 -44.18
C PRO A 211 -17.07 -9.14 -43.77
N ASP A 212 -16.69 -8.30 -44.73
CA ASP A 212 -15.82 -7.12 -44.53
C ASP A 212 -16.45 -6.00 -43.68
N GLU A 213 -17.77 -5.95 -43.53
CA GLU A 213 -18.48 -4.91 -42.78
C GLU A 213 -18.78 -5.33 -41.34
N ASP A 214 -18.24 -4.63 -40.33
CA ASP A 214 -18.58 -4.85 -38.92
C ASP A 214 -20.01 -4.33 -38.64
N PRO A 215 -20.98 -5.20 -38.32
CA PRO A 215 -22.36 -4.81 -38.07
C PRO A 215 -22.52 -3.98 -36.77
N TYR A 216 -21.48 -3.90 -35.94
CA TYR A 216 -21.47 -3.11 -34.71
C TYR A 216 -21.72 -1.61 -34.95
N GLU A 217 -21.33 -1.06 -36.11
CA GLU A 217 -21.56 0.36 -36.43
C GLU A 217 -23.01 0.69 -36.78
N ARG A 218 -23.83 -0.30 -37.12
CA ARG A 218 -25.23 -0.12 -37.53
C ARG A 218 -26.16 0.18 -36.34
N GLU A 219 -27.30 0.80 -36.58
CA GLU A 219 -28.27 1.13 -35.51
C GLU A 219 -28.82 -0.10 -34.79
N ILE A 220 -28.89 -1.24 -35.48
CA ILE A 220 -29.34 -2.52 -34.91
C ILE A 220 -28.49 -2.97 -33.72
N SER A 221 -27.19 -2.60 -33.66
CA SER A 221 -26.29 -3.00 -32.58
C SER A 221 -26.64 -2.40 -31.22
N ARG A 222 -27.45 -1.34 -31.19
CA ARG A 222 -28.00 -0.76 -29.94
C ARG A 222 -29.06 -1.64 -29.29
N THR A 223 -29.65 -2.56 -30.05
CA THR A 223 -30.68 -3.49 -29.55
C THR A 223 -30.10 -4.78 -28.99
N TRP A 224 -28.84 -5.09 -29.31
CA TRP A 224 -28.17 -6.28 -28.84
C TRP A 224 -27.91 -6.23 -27.35
N ARG A 225 -28.21 -7.36 -26.68
CA ARG A 225 -27.91 -7.58 -25.27
C ARG A 225 -27.28 -8.95 -25.10
N VAL A 226 -26.35 -9.04 -24.16
CA VAL A 226 -25.79 -10.31 -23.71
C VAL A 226 -26.03 -10.41 -22.22
N ASN A 227 -26.72 -11.46 -21.79
CA ASN A 227 -27.08 -11.67 -20.40
C ASN A 227 -26.66 -13.06 -19.93
N GLY A 228 -26.28 -13.14 -18.66
CA GLY A 228 -25.80 -14.38 -18.08
C GLY A 228 -25.45 -14.22 -16.61
N HIS A 229 -24.85 -15.27 -16.06
CA HIS A 229 -24.38 -15.30 -14.68
C HIS A 229 -22.86 -15.48 -14.66
N LEU A 230 -22.17 -14.81 -13.74
CA LEU A 230 -20.70 -14.91 -13.57
C LEU A 230 -20.20 -16.32 -13.20
N LYS A 231 -21.11 -17.22 -12.83
CA LYS A 231 -20.83 -18.66 -12.60
C LYS A 231 -20.65 -19.40 -13.92
N VAL A 232 -21.33 -18.96 -14.97
CA VAL A 232 -21.34 -19.62 -16.28
C VAL A 232 -20.26 -19.03 -17.18
N MET A 233 -20.10 -17.70 -17.24
CA MET A 233 -18.98 -17.03 -17.91
C MET A 233 -18.41 -16.00 -16.95
N ASN A 234 -17.13 -16.15 -16.59
CA ASN A 234 -16.54 -15.29 -15.57
C ASN A 234 -16.30 -13.87 -16.13
N ILE A 235 -16.15 -12.88 -15.25
CA ILE A 235 -15.98 -11.48 -15.68
C ILE A 235 -14.66 -11.25 -16.42
N PHE A 236 -13.67 -12.12 -16.21
CA PHE A 236 -12.37 -12.08 -16.88
C PHE A 236 -12.45 -12.54 -18.34
N GLU A 237 -13.21 -13.59 -18.61
CA GLU A 237 -13.55 -14.10 -19.94
C GLU A 237 -14.29 -13.02 -20.74
N ILE A 238 -15.25 -12.35 -20.10
CA ILE A 238 -15.97 -11.22 -20.71
C ILE A 238 -14.99 -10.08 -21.04
N ALA A 239 -14.14 -9.71 -20.09
CA ALA A 239 -13.13 -8.67 -20.27
C ALA A 239 -12.15 -8.99 -21.42
N GLU A 240 -11.70 -10.23 -21.52
CA GLU A 240 -10.80 -10.72 -22.56
C GLU A 240 -11.43 -10.67 -23.96
N VAL A 241 -12.71 -11.04 -24.07
CA VAL A 241 -13.47 -10.90 -25.32
C VAL A 241 -13.49 -9.44 -25.79
N PHE A 242 -13.72 -8.50 -24.87
CA PHE A 242 -13.69 -7.06 -25.21
C PHE A 242 -12.29 -6.55 -25.51
N GLU A 243 -11.25 -7.08 -24.86
CA GLU A 243 -9.84 -6.76 -25.17
C GLU A 243 -9.50 -7.12 -26.62
N MET A 244 -10.02 -8.25 -27.12
CA MET A 244 -9.81 -8.72 -28.49
C MET A 244 -10.64 -7.94 -29.53
N ASN A 245 -11.93 -7.68 -29.27
CA ASN A 245 -12.81 -7.03 -30.24
C ASN A 245 -12.70 -5.48 -30.26
N ALA A 246 -12.07 -4.88 -29.25
CA ALA A 246 -11.91 -3.44 -29.07
C ALA A 246 -13.22 -2.60 -29.09
N LYS A 247 -14.39 -3.24 -28.95
CA LYS A 247 -15.70 -2.60 -29.00
C LYS A 247 -15.99 -1.81 -27.72
N MET A 248 -16.95 -0.89 -27.83
CA MET A 248 -17.46 -0.16 -26.67
C MET A 248 -18.66 -0.89 -26.06
N ALA A 249 -18.71 -0.99 -24.75
CA ALA A 249 -19.84 -1.62 -24.08
C ALA A 249 -20.03 -1.10 -22.67
N MET A 250 -21.25 -1.22 -22.18
CA MET A 250 -21.54 -1.08 -20.76
C MET A 250 -22.02 -2.43 -20.25
N CYS A 251 -21.36 -2.92 -19.20
CA CYS A 251 -21.73 -4.13 -18.48
C CYS A 251 -22.35 -3.73 -17.13
N HIS A 252 -23.61 -4.10 -16.95
CA HIS A 252 -24.36 -3.90 -15.72
C HIS A 252 -24.34 -5.19 -14.91
N LEU A 253 -23.79 -5.13 -13.70
CA LEU A 253 -23.69 -6.22 -12.74
C LEU A 253 -24.69 -6.02 -11.60
N LYS A 254 -25.39 -7.08 -11.19
CA LYS A 254 -26.29 -7.07 -10.03
C LYS A 254 -25.98 -8.23 -9.07
N GLN A 255 -25.88 -7.93 -7.78
CA GLN A 255 -25.68 -8.92 -6.72
C GLN A 255 -26.40 -8.50 -5.42
N ALA A 256 -27.27 -9.37 -4.89
CA ALA A 256 -27.85 -9.26 -3.53
C ALA A 256 -28.45 -7.90 -3.11
N GLY A 257 -28.90 -7.06 -4.05
CA GLY A 257 -29.47 -5.73 -3.80
C GLY A 257 -28.57 -4.57 -4.23
N ASP A 258 -27.31 -4.85 -4.55
CA ASP A 258 -26.35 -3.88 -5.08
C ASP A 258 -26.28 -3.96 -6.61
N GLU A 259 -26.12 -2.79 -7.24
CA GLU A 259 -25.98 -2.63 -8.68
C GLU A 259 -24.69 -1.86 -9.00
N GLY A 260 -24.00 -2.27 -10.06
CA GLY A 260 -22.82 -1.57 -10.53
C GLY A 260 -22.60 -1.68 -12.03
N PHE A 261 -21.78 -0.76 -12.55
CA PHE A 261 -21.57 -0.57 -13.98
C PHE A 261 -20.08 -0.60 -14.30
N LEU A 262 -19.69 -1.36 -15.32
CA LEU A 262 -18.37 -1.34 -15.94
C LEU A 262 -18.49 -0.80 -17.36
N TYR A 263 -17.58 0.10 -17.72
CA TYR A 263 -17.55 0.73 -19.03
C TYR A 263 -16.30 0.30 -19.80
N PHE A 264 -16.51 -0.34 -20.96
CA PHE A 264 -15.48 -0.82 -21.87
C PHE A 264 -15.33 0.11 -23.06
N LYS A 265 -14.08 0.41 -23.44
CA LYS A 265 -13.73 1.19 -24.62
C LYS A 265 -12.34 0.80 -25.13
N ASN A 266 -12.22 0.55 -26.44
CA ASN A 266 -10.96 0.13 -27.08
C ASN A 266 -10.27 -1.05 -26.36
N GLY A 267 -11.07 -2.02 -25.90
CA GLY A 267 -10.57 -3.22 -25.23
C GLY A 267 -10.03 -3.01 -23.82
N ARG A 268 -10.44 -1.92 -23.14
CA ARG A 268 -10.08 -1.63 -21.74
C ARG A 268 -11.29 -1.18 -20.94
N ILE A 269 -11.25 -1.44 -19.64
CA ILE A 269 -12.16 -0.82 -18.69
C ILE A 269 -11.69 0.62 -18.47
N VAL A 270 -12.50 1.59 -18.90
CA VAL A 270 -12.16 3.02 -18.82
C VAL A 270 -12.76 3.70 -17.59
N ASN A 271 -13.84 3.14 -17.05
CA ASN A 271 -14.49 3.64 -15.84
C ASN A 271 -15.38 2.55 -15.23
N ALA A 272 -15.76 2.74 -13.98
CA ALA A 272 -16.69 1.88 -13.25
C ALA A 272 -17.47 2.69 -12.22
N GLN A 273 -18.65 2.18 -11.82
CA GLN A 273 -19.51 2.82 -10.81
C GLN A 273 -20.16 1.77 -9.90
N LEU A 274 -20.05 1.95 -8.59
CA LEU A 274 -20.65 1.07 -7.57
C LEU A 274 -21.04 1.87 -6.32
N ALA A 275 -22.33 1.93 -5.97
CA ALA A 275 -22.84 2.48 -4.70
C ALA A 275 -22.24 3.85 -4.23
N GLY A 276 -21.84 4.72 -5.17
CA GLY A 276 -21.21 6.03 -4.89
C GLY A 276 -19.69 6.09 -5.12
N MET A 277 -19.04 4.96 -5.33
CA MET A 277 -17.65 4.86 -5.80
C MET A 277 -17.59 4.94 -7.32
N THR A 278 -16.54 5.56 -7.85
CA THR A 278 -16.29 5.68 -9.30
C THR A 278 -14.81 5.43 -9.62
N GLY A 279 -14.51 4.98 -10.84
CA GLY A 279 -13.14 4.75 -11.27
C GLY A 279 -12.56 3.42 -10.80
N MET A 280 -11.25 3.38 -10.54
CA MET A 280 -10.48 2.15 -10.30
C MET A 280 -11.04 1.32 -9.14
N ASP A 281 -11.37 1.95 -8.01
CA ASP A 281 -11.84 1.24 -6.82
C ASP A 281 -13.17 0.52 -7.08
N ALA A 282 -14.11 1.19 -7.78
CA ALA A 282 -15.36 0.59 -8.19
C ALA A 282 -15.14 -0.58 -9.16
N ALA A 283 -14.17 -0.47 -10.07
CA ALA A 283 -13.84 -1.53 -11.03
C ALA A 283 -13.29 -2.76 -10.32
N CYS A 284 -12.36 -2.57 -9.39
CA CYS A 284 -11.77 -3.65 -8.60
C CYS A 284 -12.83 -4.40 -7.76
N HIS A 285 -13.75 -3.68 -7.12
CA HIS A 285 -14.81 -4.29 -6.33
C HIS A 285 -15.82 -5.07 -7.19
N LEU A 286 -16.17 -4.56 -8.37
CA LEU A 286 -17.08 -5.24 -9.30
C LEU A 286 -16.46 -6.51 -9.90
N LEU A 287 -15.16 -6.52 -10.18
CA LEU A 287 -14.45 -7.70 -10.65
C LEU A 287 -14.33 -8.80 -9.58
N ALA A 288 -14.40 -8.41 -8.31
CA ALA A 288 -14.34 -9.32 -7.18
C ALA A 288 -15.68 -10.00 -6.83
N TRP A 289 -16.78 -9.73 -7.55
CA TRP A 289 -18.08 -10.31 -7.24
C TRP A 289 -18.17 -11.79 -7.62
N PRO A 290 -18.31 -12.72 -6.64
CA PRO A 290 -18.21 -14.15 -6.93
C PRO A 290 -19.44 -14.72 -7.63
N ASN A 291 -20.60 -14.04 -7.57
CA ASN A 291 -21.89 -14.56 -8.05
C ASN A 291 -22.84 -13.39 -8.41
N ALA A 292 -22.61 -12.73 -9.54
CA ALA A 292 -23.49 -11.68 -10.05
C ALA A 292 -24.16 -12.08 -11.37
N THR A 293 -25.36 -11.55 -11.61
CA THR A 293 -25.96 -11.55 -12.95
C THR A 293 -25.44 -10.35 -13.72
N PHE A 294 -25.12 -10.53 -15.00
CA PHE A 294 -24.64 -9.45 -15.85
C PHE A 294 -25.56 -9.24 -17.05
N VAL A 295 -25.64 -7.98 -17.50
CA VAL A 295 -26.25 -7.59 -18.78
C VAL A 295 -25.30 -6.63 -19.48
N ILE A 296 -24.88 -6.98 -20.69
CA ILE A 296 -23.96 -6.20 -21.51
C ILE A 296 -24.73 -5.68 -22.72
N GLN A 297 -24.54 -4.40 -23.02
CA GLN A 297 -25.11 -3.75 -24.18
C GLN A 297 -24.15 -2.68 -24.70
N ARG A 298 -24.32 -2.28 -25.97
CA ARG A 298 -23.60 -1.11 -26.51
C ARG A 298 -23.90 0.12 -25.66
N GLY A 299 -22.85 0.80 -25.18
CA GLY A 299 -22.99 1.92 -24.25
C GLY A 299 -21.65 2.49 -23.81
N GLY A 300 -21.68 3.55 -23.00
CA GLY A 300 -20.48 4.27 -22.55
C GLY A 300 -20.06 5.45 -23.42
N GLU A 301 -20.90 5.87 -24.38
CA GLU A 301 -20.71 7.11 -25.15
C GLU A 301 -20.75 8.31 -24.18
N GLY A 302 -19.62 9.02 -24.04
CA GLY A 302 -19.50 10.20 -23.16
C GLY A 302 -19.03 9.94 -21.73
N VAL A 303 -18.65 8.70 -21.37
CA VAL A 303 -18.05 8.39 -20.06
C VAL A 303 -16.58 8.80 -20.05
N GLU A 304 -16.16 9.52 -19.01
CA GLU A 304 -14.77 9.97 -18.84
C GLU A 304 -13.83 8.78 -18.58
N GLU A 305 -12.67 8.79 -19.22
CA GLU A 305 -11.64 7.76 -19.07
C GLU A 305 -10.80 8.05 -17.82
N VAL A 306 -11.23 7.52 -16.68
CA VAL A 306 -10.56 7.73 -15.37
C VAL A 306 -9.56 6.61 -15.07
N ILE A 307 -9.75 5.44 -15.67
CA ILE A 307 -8.89 4.27 -15.49
C ILE A 307 -7.93 4.15 -16.68
N HIS A 308 -6.64 4.38 -16.44
CA HIS A 308 -5.58 4.27 -17.46
C HIS A 308 -4.70 3.03 -17.30
N VAL A 309 -5.03 2.17 -16.35
CA VAL A 309 -4.28 0.96 -16.02
C VAL A 309 -4.69 -0.17 -16.98
N GLY A 310 -3.74 -1.01 -17.38
CA GLY A 310 -4.03 -2.16 -18.26
C GLY A 310 -4.87 -3.23 -17.56
N MET A 311 -5.65 -3.99 -18.34
CA MET A 311 -6.59 -5.01 -17.85
C MET A 311 -5.93 -6.02 -16.91
N GLN A 312 -4.74 -6.53 -17.27
CA GLN A 312 -3.99 -7.48 -16.43
C GLN A 312 -3.65 -6.91 -15.04
N ASN A 313 -3.23 -5.65 -14.96
CA ASN A 313 -2.91 -5.01 -13.67
C ASN A 313 -4.16 -4.78 -12.83
N LEU A 314 -5.28 -4.46 -13.49
CA LEU A 314 -6.57 -4.25 -12.84
C LEU A 314 -7.15 -5.57 -12.30
N ILE A 315 -6.93 -6.68 -13.01
CA ILE A 315 -7.26 -8.04 -12.57
C ILE A 315 -6.37 -8.46 -11.40
N ILE A 316 -5.06 -8.23 -11.48
CA ILE A 316 -4.13 -8.53 -10.39
C ILE A 316 -4.53 -7.77 -9.12
N GLU A 317 -4.91 -6.49 -9.25
CA GLU A 317 -5.36 -5.69 -8.12
C GLU A 317 -6.70 -6.18 -7.56
N ALA A 318 -7.65 -6.57 -8.42
CA ALA A 318 -8.91 -7.17 -7.99
C ALA A 318 -8.72 -8.54 -7.28
N MET A 319 -7.79 -9.37 -7.78
CA MET A 319 -7.44 -10.65 -7.17
C MET A 319 -6.68 -10.46 -5.85
N ARG A 320 -5.80 -9.47 -5.77
CA ARG A 320 -5.15 -9.06 -4.53
C ARG A 320 -6.20 -8.65 -3.49
N LEU A 321 -7.19 -7.85 -3.87
CA LEU A 321 -8.29 -7.46 -2.97
C LEU A 321 -9.20 -8.63 -2.57
N LEU A 322 -9.33 -9.66 -3.40
CA LEU A 322 -10.02 -10.92 -3.07
C LEU A 322 -9.21 -11.78 -2.09
N ASP A 323 -7.92 -11.98 -2.35
CA ASP A 323 -7.01 -12.83 -1.57
C ASP A 323 -6.67 -12.20 -0.20
N GLU A 324 -6.60 -10.87 -0.12
CA GLU A 324 -6.41 -10.12 1.13
C GLU A 324 -7.69 -9.98 1.97
N GLY A 325 -8.83 -10.50 1.48
CA GLY A 325 -10.12 -10.35 2.16
C GLY A 325 -10.66 -8.91 2.17
N VAL A 326 -10.20 -8.06 1.24
CA VAL A 326 -10.57 -6.64 1.15
C VAL A 326 -11.89 -6.44 0.38
N THR A 327 -12.50 -7.51 -0.16
CA THR A 327 -13.97 -7.52 -0.23
C THR A 327 -14.55 -7.98 1.10
N VAL A 328 -14.87 -6.98 1.93
CA VAL A 328 -15.41 -7.12 3.28
C VAL A 328 -14.35 -7.60 4.27
N SER A 329 -13.50 -6.68 4.73
CA SER A 329 -12.72 -6.82 5.97
C SER A 329 -13.60 -6.88 7.22
N ASP A 330 -14.93 -6.85 7.07
CA ASP A 330 -15.85 -7.30 8.10
C ASP A 330 -16.07 -8.82 8.08
N LYS A 331 -15.75 -9.62 7.05
CA LYS A 331 -16.17 -11.04 7.00
C LYS A 331 -15.24 -12.01 7.71
N VAL A 332 -13.92 -11.88 7.66
CA VAL A 332 -13.02 -12.76 8.45
C VAL A 332 -13.10 -12.41 9.95
N ALA A 333 -13.24 -11.11 10.27
CA ALA A 333 -13.50 -10.64 11.63
C ALA A 333 -14.92 -11.01 12.09
N SER A 334 -15.93 -10.97 11.21
CA SER A 334 -17.28 -11.47 11.52
C SER A 334 -17.30 -12.99 11.62
N GLU A 335 -16.56 -13.75 10.81
CA GLU A 335 -16.52 -15.22 10.86
C GLU A 335 -15.89 -15.71 12.17
N LEU A 336 -14.84 -15.03 12.65
CA LEU A 336 -14.30 -15.24 13.99
C LEU A 336 -15.26 -14.77 15.10
N ALA A 337 -15.89 -13.60 14.96
CA ALA A 337 -16.88 -13.09 15.92
C ALA A 337 -18.17 -13.92 15.99
N ILE A 338 -18.57 -14.55 14.88
CA ILE A 338 -19.74 -15.40 14.72
C ILE A 338 -19.53 -16.76 15.41
N ILE A 339 -18.29 -17.27 15.40
CA ILE A 339 -17.90 -18.48 16.13
C ILE A 339 -17.73 -18.15 17.62
N ASP A 340 -17.17 -17.00 17.97
CA ASP A 340 -17.16 -16.52 19.36
C ASP A 340 -18.60 -16.39 19.90
N GLU A 341 -19.58 -15.95 19.08
CA GLU A 341 -21.02 -15.93 19.41
C GLU A 341 -21.64 -17.33 19.64
N LEU A 342 -21.16 -18.35 18.94
CA LEU A 342 -21.64 -19.74 19.05
C LEU A 342 -21.09 -20.48 20.28
N PHE A 343 -19.97 -20.00 20.85
CA PHE A 343 -19.20 -20.73 21.85
C PHE A 343 -18.89 -19.96 23.14
N GLU A 344 -19.02 -18.63 23.18
CA GLU A 344 -18.70 -17.82 24.36
C GLU A 344 -19.85 -16.91 24.81
N GLY A 345 -20.40 -17.20 25.99
CA GLY A 345 -21.00 -16.18 26.83
C GLY A 345 -19.89 -15.39 27.55
N LYS A 346 -19.39 -14.32 26.92
CA LYS A 346 -18.70 -13.14 27.48
C LYS A 346 -18.41 -12.19 26.29
N ASP A 347 -18.76 -10.91 26.28
CA ASP A 347 -18.17 -9.95 27.20
C ASP A 347 -17.79 -8.55 26.64
N LEU A 348 -17.92 -8.17 25.35
CA LEU A 348 -17.59 -6.79 24.89
C LEU A 348 -18.35 -6.36 23.62
N PHE A 349 -18.98 -5.18 23.64
CA PHE A 349 -19.67 -4.58 22.48
C PHE A 349 -19.10 -3.19 22.17
N MET A 350 -18.87 -2.90 20.90
CA MET A 350 -18.43 -1.61 20.38
C MET A 350 -19.64 -0.80 19.92
N LEU A 351 -19.80 0.45 20.40
CA LEU A 351 -20.82 1.37 19.92
C LEU A 351 -20.24 2.41 18.94
N PRO A 352 -20.95 2.76 17.86
CA PRO A 352 -20.66 3.95 17.06
C PRO A 352 -21.12 5.19 17.84
N VAL A 353 -20.22 6.14 18.07
CA VAL A 353 -20.56 7.42 18.68
C VAL A 353 -20.80 8.43 17.57
N LEU A 354 -22.07 8.87 17.48
CA LEU A 354 -22.60 10.06 16.81
C LEU A 354 -22.67 10.04 15.26
N ASP A 355 -23.64 9.30 14.73
CA ASP A 355 -24.34 9.70 13.50
C ASP A 355 -25.68 10.34 13.87
N LYS A 356 -25.69 11.66 14.06
CA LYS A 356 -26.77 12.64 13.75
C LYS A 356 -26.55 13.97 14.48
N VAL A 357 -26.85 15.04 13.75
CA VAL A 357 -26.37 16.43 13.93
C VAL A 357 -27.25 17.31 14.85
N ARG A 358 -26.57 18.22 15.59
CA ARG A 358 -26.90 19.56 16.18
C ARG A 358 -28.18 19.84 16.99
N LEU A 359 -28.00 20.62 18.07
CA LEU A 359 -28.73 21.87 18.41
C LEU A 359 -28.04 22.62 19.60
N VAL A 360 -27.77 23.93 19.45
CA VAL A 360 -27.38 24.86 20.54
C VAL A 360 -28.48 25.91 20.68
N PHE A 361 -28.94 26.14 21.91
CA PHE A 361 -29.92 27.17 22.27
C PHE A 361 -29.21 28.29 23.04
N SER A 362 -29.18 29.51 22.49
CA SER A 362 -28.97 30.80 23.20
C SER A 362 -28.93 31.95 22.16
N ASP A 363 -29.49 33.11 22.50
CA ASP A 363 -29.69 34.28 21.62
C ASP A 363 -28.46 35.22 21.53
N ASP A 364 -27.28 34.81 21.99
CA ASP A 364 -26.08 35.65 21.97
C ASP A 364 -25.25 35.44 20.69
N GLN A 365 -25.31 36.43 19.79
CA GLN A 365 -24.69 36.39 18.47
C GLN A 365 -23.14 36.36 18.53
N LYS A 366 -22.53 36.92 19.59
CA LYS A 366 -21.06 36.93 19.77
C LYS A 366 -20.48 35.59 20.17
N ALA A 367 -21.22 34.78 20.93
CA ALA A 367 -20.81 33.42 21.29
C ALA A 367 -20.89 32.46 20.09
N ARG A 368 -21.76 32.77 19.12
CA ARG A 368 -21.95 32.01 17.89
C ARG A 368 -20.77 32.18 16.92
N GLU A 369 -20.31 33.41 16.76
CA GLU A 369 -19.18 33.76 15.90
C GLU A 369 -17.84 33.24 16.47
N SER A 370 -17.69 33.13 17.79
CA SER A 370 -16.48 32.56 18.42
C SER A 370 -16.38 31.03 18.33
N LEU A 371 -17.52 30.33 18.22
CA LEU A 371 -17.57 28.86 18.09
C LEU A 371 -17.43 28.39 16.62
N GLU A 372 -17.82 29.23 15.65
CA GLU A 372 -17.62 28.95 14.22
C GLU A 372 -16.18 29.18 13.75
N THR A 373 -15.39 29.90 14.54
CA THR A 373 -13.97 30.21 14.27
C THR A 373 -12.99 29.32 15.03
N ASP A 374 -13.47 28.35 15.82
CA ASP A 374 -12.62 27.45 16.60
C ASP A 374 -12.04 26.31 15.72
N SER A 375 -10.71 26.33 15.57
CA SER A 375 -9.90 25.42 14.74
C SER A 375 -9.72 24.02 15.33
N ASN A 376 -10.48 23.65 16.36
CA ASN A 376 -10.26 22.44 17.14
C ASN A 376 -10.73 21.16 16.39
N PRO A 377 -9.81 20.24 16.01
CA PRO A 377 -10.12 19.05 15.19
C PRO A 377 -11.02 18.01 15.87
N LEU A 378 -11.30 18.15 17.17
CA LEU A 378 -12.14 17.23 17.94
C LEU A 378 -13.64 17.32 17.58
N VAL A 379 -14.08 18.39 16.91
CA VAL A 379 -15.47 18.51 16.42
C VAL A 379 -15.74 17.59 15.21
N ARG A 380 -14.72 16.94 14.62
CA ARG A 380 -14.86 16.21 13.34
C ARG A 380 -14.38 14.75 13.32
N LYS A 381 -13.95 14.14 14.42
CA LYS A 381 -13.48 12.75 14.43
C LYS A 381 -14.39 11.87 15.29
N ALA A 382 -15.02 10.86 14.68
CA ALA A 382 -15.74 9.81 15.40
C ALA A 382 -14.72 8.97 16.19
N ILE A 383 -14.60 9.22 17.50
CA ILE A 383 -13.67 8.50 18.36
C ILE A 383 -14.36 7.23 18.89
N LYS A 384 -13.81 6.06 18.58
CA LYS A 384 -14.28 4.76 19.09
C LYS A 384 -13.81 4.58 20.53
N VAL A 385 -14.68 4.83 21.51
CA VAL A 385 -14.38 4.65 22.94
C VAL A 385 -14.81 3.25 23.39
N LYS A 386 -13.93 2.52 24.08
CA LYS A 386 -14.22 1.23 24.69
C LYS A 386 -14.98 1.45 26.01
N ILE A 387 -16.25 1.04 26.08
CA ILE A 387 -17.13 1.28 27.23
C ILE A 387 -17.46 -0.06 27.90
N SER A 388 -17.57 -0.09 29.24
CA SER A 388 -17.96 -1.29 29.98
C SER A 388 -19.44 -1.63 29.80
N LYS A 389 -19.81 -2.92 29.97
CA LYS A 389 -21.21 -3.35 29.87
C LYS A 389 -22.14 -2.70 30.89
N THR A 390 -21.61 -2.41 32.08
CA THR A 390 -22.35 -1.71 33.13
C THR A 390 -22.77 -0.33 32.66
N VAL A 391 -21.87 0.39 31.98
CA VAL A 391 -22.13 1.74 31.44
C VAL A 391 -23.04 1.66 30.20
N HIS A 392 -22.82 0.69 29.31
CA HIS A 392 -23.65 0.49 28.11
C HIS A 392 -25.13 0.26 28.43
N LYS A 393 -25.44 -0.46 29.51
CA LYS A 393 -26.81 -0.68 30.00
C LYS A 393 -27.59 0.63 30.21
N TYR A 394 -26.91 1.73 30.54
CA TYR A 394 -27.53 3.01 30.80
C TYR A 394 -27.47 3.98 29.61
N ILE A 395 -26.58 3.75 28.63
CA ILE A 395 -26.40 4.62 27.45
C ILE A 395 -27.19 4.12 26.23
N SER A 396 -27.52 2.83 26.17
CA SER A 396 -28.24 2.26 25.03
C SER A 396 -29.53 3.01 24.72
N ALA A 397 -29.78 3.26 23.43
CA ALA A 397 -31.01 3.88 22.94
C ALA A 397 -32.27 3.07 23.33
N ALA A 398 -32.12 1.75 23.55
CA ALA A 398 -33.18 0.86 23.99
C ALA A 398 -33.51 0.96 25.49
N THR A 399 -32.71 1.66 26.30
CA THR A 399 -32.92 1.80 27.74
C THR A 399 -34.03 2.80 28.04
N GLU A 400 -34.92 2.49 28.99
CA GLU A 400 -36.03 3.39 29.34
C GLU A 400 -35.57 4.75 29.90
N HIS A 401 -36.35 5.81 29.62
CA HIS A 401 -36.04 7.19 30.01
C HIS A 401 -35.77 7.35 31.51
N ASP A 402 -36.62 6.78 32.37
CA ASP A 402 -36.47 6.84 33.83
C ASP A 402 -35.19 6.16 34.34
N VAL A 403 -34.71 5.15 33.61
CA VAL A 403 -33.45 4.45 33.92
C VAL A 403 -32.25 5.33 33.52
N ARG A 404 -32.31 6.01 32.38
CA ARG A 404 -31.29 6.98 31.96
C ARG A 404 -31.25 8.22 32.86
N LEU A 405 -32.40 8.71 33.31
CA LEU A 405 -32.49 9.84 34.23
C LEU A 405 -31.88 9.52 35.59
N ARG A 406 -32.16 8.33 36.15
CA ARG A 406 -31.51 7.87 37.39
C ARG A 406 -29.99 7.72 37.24
N ALA A 407 -29.54 7.26 36.07
CA ALA A 407 -28.12 7.19 35.74
C ALA A 407 -27.47 8.59 35.66
N ALA A 408 -28.14 9.56 35.04
CA ALA A 408 -27.69 10.95 34.95
C ALA A 408 -27.62 11.67 36.31
N GLN A 409 -28.43 11.25 37.28
CA GLN A 409 -28.37 11.73 38.67
C GLN A 409 -27.25 11.06 39.50
N GLY A 410 -26.50 10.11 38.93
CA GLY A 410 -25.44 9.39 39.63
C GLY A 410 -25.91 8.29 40.59
N ASN A 411 -27.21 7.95 40.55
CA ASN A 411 -27.86 6.95 41.42
C ASN A 411 -27.77 5.53 40.85
N VAL A 412 -26.58 5.14 40.38
CA VAL A 412 -26.31 3.82 39.77
C VAL A 412 -25.03 3.20 40.31
N PRO A 413 -24.99 1.86 40.48
CA PRO A 413 -23.82 1.16 41.00
C PRO A 413 -22.77 1.00 39.90
N VAL A 414 -21.95 2.03 39.71
CA VAL A 414 -20.82 2.06 38.76
C VAL A 414 -19.56 2.52 39.48
N SER A 415 -18.39 2.11 38.99
CA SER A 415 -17.11 2.59 39.52
C SER A 415 -16.93 4.10 39.25
N THR A 416 -15.98 4.74 39.92
CA THR A 416 -15.76 6.19 39.80
C THR A 416 -15.40 6.60 38.37
N THR A 417 -14.55 5.83 37.69
CA THR A 417 -14.18 6.05 36.28
C THR A 417 -15.36 5.84 35.34
N GLU A 418 -16.12 4.75 35.53
CA GLU A 418 -17.33 4.48 34.76
C GLU A 418 -18.41 5.55 34.97
N LYS A 419 -18.50 6.14 36.17
CA LYS A 419 -19.40 7.25 36.47
C LYS A 419 -19.05 8.48 35.64
N LEU A 420 -17.77 8.83 35.53
CA LEU A 420 -17.33 9.95 34.69
C LEU A 420 -17.65 9.72 33.22
N VAL A 421 -17.38 8.52 32.69
CA VAL A 421 -17.71 8.14 31.31
C VAL A 421 -19.22 8.20 31.09
N LEU A 422 -20.01 7.59 31.98
CA LEU A 422 -21.47 7.58 31.88
C LEU A 422 -22.06 8.99 31.87
N LEU A 423 -21.63 9.83 32.79
CA LEU A 423 -22.13 11.21 32.89
C LEU A 423 -21.68 12.08 31.71
N SER A 424 -20.47 11.88 31.15
CA SER A 424 -20.01 12.60 29.96
C SER A 424 -20.79 12.23 28.69
N TYR A 425 -21.27 10.99 28.60
CA TYR A 425 -22.16 10.58 27.52
C TYR A 425 -23.58 11.12 27.72
N LEU A 426 -24.13 10.97 28.93
CA LEU A 426 -25.48 11.45 29.25
C LEU A 426 -25.59 12.98 29.22
N SER A 427 -24.48 13.73 29.36
CA SER A 427 -24.46 15.19 29.16
C SER A 427 -24.70 15.62 27.71
N HIS A 428 -24.82 14.67 26.79
CA HIS A 428 -25.18 14.85 25.38
C HIS A 428 -26.42 14.02 24.96
N ASP A 429 -27.18 13.47 25.91
CA ASP A 429 -28.38 12.67 25.63
C ASP A 429 -29.44 13.49 24.85
N GLU A 430 -30.24 12.82 24.01
CA GLU A 430 -31.33 13.45 23.25
C GLU A 430 -32.36 14.12 24.17
N SER A 431 -32.62 13.55 25.34
CA SER A 431 -33.54 14.10 26.32
C SER A 431 -32.93 15.25 27.13
N GLN A 432 -33.52 16.44 27.04
CA GLN A 432 -33.11 17.64 27.79
C GLN A 432 -33.02 17.39 29.31
N ALA A 433 -34.00 16.69 29.89
CA ALA A 433 -34.02 16.40 31.33
C ALA A 433 -32.83 15.53 31.80
N VAL A 434 -32.40 14.57 30.97
CA VAL A 434 -31.27 13.67 31.25
C VAL A 434 -29.96 14.44 31.10
N ARG A 435 -29.87 15.26 30.06
CA ARG A 435 -28.72 16.11 29.76
C ARG A 435 -28.41 17.11 30.87
N GLU A 436 -29.43 17.84 31.33
CA GLU A 436 -29.29 18.83 32.40
C GLU A 436 -28.96 18.17 33.74
N ALA A 437 -29.58 17.02 34.04
CA ALA A 437 -29.26 16.24 35.24
C ALA A 437 -27.81 15.75 35.25
N ALA A 438 -27.30 15.26 34.11
CA ALA A 438 -25.91 14.79 34.00
C ALA A 438 -24.90 15.94 34.16
N LYS A 439 -25.14 17.09 33.51
CA LYS A 439 -24.28 18.29 33.65
C LYS A 439 -24.26 18.81 35.09
N LYS A 440 -25.42 18.89 35.73
CA LYS A 440 -25.53 19.31 37.14
C LYS A 440 -24.80 18.35 38.06
N THR A 441 -24.92 17.05 37.81
CA THR A 441 -24.23 16.02 38.60
C THR A 441 -22.72 16.13 38.44
N LEU A 442 -22.18 16.25 37.22
CA LEU A 442 -20.75 16.46 36.96
C LEU A 442 -20.22 17.70 37.68
N ALA A 443 -20.91 18.84 37.59
CA ALA A 443 -20.49 20.07 38.26
C ALA A 443 -20.50 19.96 39.80
N SER A 444 -21.30 19.05 40.36
CA SER A 444 -21.42 18.84 41.81
C SER A 444 -20.50 17.77 42.40
N LEU A 445 -19.71 17.06 41.56
CA LEU A 445 -18.79 16.04 42.04
C LEU A 445 -17.64 16.65 42.84
N ASP A 446 -17.23 15.98 43.90
CA ASP A 446 -16.12 16.40 44.76
C ASP A 446 -14.75 16.07 44.14
N ILE A 447 -13.73 16.83 44.56
CA ILE A 447 -12.34 16.71 44.08
C ILE A 447 -11.79 15.27 44.22
N PRO A 448 -12.00 14.53 45.33
CA PRO A 448 -11.59 13.12 45.45
C PRO A 448 -12.17 12.19 44.38
N THR A 449 -13.42 12.44 43.95
CA THR A 449 -14.07 11.64 42.91
C THR A 449 -13.39 11.86 41.56
N TYR A 450 -13.08 13.10 41.19
CA TYR A 450 -12.32 13.39 39.98
C TYR A 450 -10.91 12.79 40.02
N LYS A 451 -10.21 12.95 41.15
CA LYS A 451 -8.87 12.37 41.34
C LYS A 451 -8.86 10.85 41.15
N LYS A 452 -9.87 10.15 41.70
CA LYS A 452 -10.01 8.70 41.56
C LYS A 452 -10.47 8.30 40.15
N GLY A 453 -11.23 9.15 39.48
CA GLY A 453 -11.75 8.91 38.14
C GLY A 453 -10.72 9.12 37.02
N PHE A 454 -9.76 10.04 37.19
CA PHE A 454 -8.65 10.31 36.24
C PHE A 454 -7.52 9.28 36.21
N GLY A 455 -7.76 8.09 36.78
CA GLY A 455 -6.81 6.97 36.74
C GLY A 455 -6.59 6.41 35.32
N SER A 456 -5.74 5.37 35.22
CA SER A 456 -5.30 4.72 33.97
C SER A 456 -6.42 4.27 33.04
N ASP A 457 -7.59 3.98 33.60
CA ASP A 457 -8.69 3.35 32.88
C ASP A 457 -9.62 4.37 32.20
N LEU A 458 -9.42 5.67 32.43
CA LEU A 458 -10.20 6.72 31.78
C LEU A 458 -9.71 6.96 30.35
N HIS A 459 -10.64 6.95 29.41
CA HIS A 459 -10.32 7.22 28.01
C HIS A 459 -9.86 8.68 27.82
N PRO A 460 -8.76 8.93 27.08
CA PRO A 460 -8.19 10.27 26.87
C PRO A 460 -9.20 11.32 26.39
N SER A 461 -10.10 10.96 25.47
CA SER A 461 -11.12 11.88 24.94
C SER A 461 -12.20 12.27 25.94
N VAL A 462 -12.49 11.40 26.92
CA VAL A 462 -13.41 11.75 28.01
C VAL A 462 -12.74 12.74 28.96
N MET A 463 -11.44 12.57 29.19
CA MET A 463 -10.63 13.53 29.96
C MET A 463 -10.58 14.89 29.29
N ASP A 464 -10.35 14.94 27.97
CA ASP A 464 -10.36 16.19 27.21
C ASP A 464 -11.71 16.92 27.32
N PHE A 465 -12.82 16.20 27.15
CA PHE A 465 -14.16 16.76 27.34
C PHE A 465 -14.35 17.34 28.75
N LEU A 466 -13.94 16.60 29.79
CA LEU A 466 -14.11 17.06 31.17
C LEU A 466 -13.29 18.33 31.44
N VAL A 467 -12.04 18.39 30.95
CA VAL A 467 -11.13 19.53 31.11
C VAL A 467 -11.65 20.78 30.39
N ARG A 468 -12.23 20.63 29.20
CA ARG A 468 -12.71 21.77 28.41
C ARG A 468 -14.06 22.31 28.88
N GLU A 469 -15.00 21.42 29.19
CA GLU A 469 -16.42 21.77 29.32
C GLU A 469 -16.92 21.80 30.78
N THR A 470 -16.31 21.01 31.67
CA THR A 470 -16.90 20.76 33.00
C THR A 470 -16.04 21.25 34.16
N ILE A 471 -14.72 21.09 34.07
CA ILE A 471 -13.82 21.38 35.18
C ILE A 471 -13.49 22.87 35.19
N ARG A 472 -13.71 23.48 36.36
CA ARG A 472 -13.38 24.88 36.63
C ARG A 472 -12.46 25.06 37.84
N ASP A 473 -12.04 23.97 38.45
CA ASP A 473 -11.16 23.96 39.63
C ASP A 473 -9.73 23.59 39.23
N GLU A 474 -8.78 24.43 39.61
CA GLU A 474 -7.34 24.29 39.32
C GLU A 474 -6.77 22.99 39.89
N SER A 475 -7.24 22.55 41.06
CA SER A 475 -6.78 21.32 41.71
C SER A 475 -7.11 20.09 40.87
N VAL A 476 -8.25 20.12 40.19
CA VAL A 476 -8.73 19.02 39.35
C VAL A 476 -7.95 18.96 38.04
N ILE A 477 -7.60 20.13 37.47
CA ILE A 477 -6.72 20.23 36.31
C ILE A 477 -5.33 19.66 36.63
N GLY A 478 -4.79 19.95 37.82
CA GLY A 478 -3.54 19.35 38.29
C GLY A 478 -3.54 17.82 38.26
N PHE A 479 -4.68 17.16 38.56
CA PHE A 479 -4.82 15.70 38.45
C PHE A 479 -4.88 15.22 37.00
N ALA A 480 -5.50 15.97 36.09
CA ALA A 480 -5.50 15.65 34.66
C ALA A 480 -4.08 15.75 34.08
N CYS A 481 -3.32 16.79 34.45
CA CYS A 481 -1.92 16.98 34.05
C CYS A 481 -1.01 15.82 34.50
N ALA A 482 -1.28 15.26 35.68
CA ALA A 482 -0.53 14.13 36.23
C ALA A 482 -0.96 12.77 35.64
N SER A 483 -2.02 12.71 34.83
CA SER A 483 -2.52 11.45 34.27
C SER A 483 -1.63 10.97 33.11
N GLU A 484 -1.39 9.66 33.03
CA GLU A 484 -0.56 9.06 31.97
C GLU A 484 -1.23 9.05 30.59
N SER A 485 -2.56 9.21 30.55
CA SER A 485 -3.40 9.09 29.36
C SER A 485 -3.86 10.45 28.79
N ILE A 486 -3.27 11.55 29.24
CA ILE A 486 -3.57 12.89 28.71
C ILE A 486 -3.13 13.02 27.23
N LEU A 487 -3.96 13.68 26.41
CA LEU A 487 -3.65 13.98 25.01
C LEU A 487 -2.80 15.24 24.88
N GLU A 488 -2.02 15.33 23.80
CA GLU A 488 -1.22 16.50 23.46
C GLU A 488 -2.09 17.77 23.34
N GLU A 489 -3.22 17.66 22.65
CA GLU A 489 -4.14 18.79 22.43
C GLU A 489 -4.79 19.27 23.73
N THR A 490 -5.04 18.37 24.67
CA THR A 490 -5.56 18.71 26.00
C THR A 490 -4.49 19.42 26.82
N ALA A 491 -3.24 18.94 26.79
CA ALA A 491 -2.12 19.56 27.50
C ALA A 491 -1.82 20.97 26.97
N LEU A 492 -1.81 21.16 25.64
CA LEU A 492 -1.64 22.49 25.03
C LEU A 492 -2.79 23.43 25.40
N TYR A 493 -4.03 22.95 25.39
CA TYR A 493 -5.19 23.74 25.85
C TYR A 493 -5.05 24.16 27.31
N ILE A 494 -4.56 23.28 28.19
CA ILE A 494 -4.31 23.62 29.59
C ILE A 494 -3.24 24.72 29.68
N LEU A 495 -2.14 24.61 28.93
CA LEU A 495 -1.08 25.62 28.92
C LEU A 495 -1.58 27.01 28.46
N ASP A 496 -2.51 27.05 27.51
CA ASP A 496 -3.08 28.30 26.98
C ASP A 496 -4.08 28.97 27.94
N ASN A 497 -4.92 28.16 28.60
CA ASN A 497 -6.07 28.66 29.36
C ASN A 497 -5.86 28.70 30.87
N TRP A 498 -4.95 27.88 31.41
CA TRP A 498 -4.68 27.76 32.84
C TRP A 498 -3.28 28.28 33.16
N LYS A 499 -3.20 29.59 33.45
CA LYS A 499 -1.95 30.29 33.74
C LYS A 499 -1.54 30.22 35.21
N ASN A 500 -1.32 29.01 35.71
CA ASN A 500 -0.91 28.76 37.08
C ASN A 500 0.40 27.95 37.13
N GLU A 501 1.35 28.40 37.94
CA GLU A 501 2.66 27.77 38.17
C GLU A 501 2.53 26.33 38.68
N GLU A 502 1.55 26.02 39.55
CA GLU A 502 1.34 24.67 40.06
C GLU A 502 0.91 23.70 38.93
N VAL A 503 0.09 24.16 37.99
CA VAL A 503 -0.34 23.36 36.83
C VAL A 503 0.83 23.10 35.89
N TYR A 504 1.72 24.09 35.69
CA TYR A 504 2.92 23.94 34.89
C TYR A 504 3.92 22.97 35.52
N THR A 505 4.13 23.03 36.83
CA THR A 505 4.95 22.06 37.55
C THR A 505 4.40 20.64 37.40
N ARG A 506 3.08 20.45 37.53
CA ARG A 506 2.44 19.13 37.37
C ARG A 506 2.56 18.57 35.95
N LEU A 507 2.46 19.40 34.92
CA LEU A 507 2.71 18.99 33.53
C LEU A 507 4.18 18.64 33.31
N ALA A 508 5.09 19.42 33.90
CA ALA A 508 6.52 19.18 33.78
C ALA A 508 6.97 17.88 34.50
N GLU A 509 6.28 17.48 35.56
CA GLU A 509 6.48 16.19 36.25
C GLU A 509 6.08 14.99 35.38
N ASN A 510 5.22 15.18 34.37
CA ASN A 510 4.73 14.12 33.49
C ASN A 510 5.74 13.79 32.37
N LYS A 511 6.80 13.06 32.73
CA LYS A 511 7.88 12.65 31.81
C LYS A 511 7.39 11.96 30.54
N LYS A 512 6.40 11.06 30.66
CA LYS A 512 5.84 10.31 29.52
C LYS A 512 5.19 11.24 28.48
N LEU A 513 4.52 12.31 28.91
CA LEU A 513 3.91 13.29 28.02
C LEU A 513 4.99 14.13 27.32
N LEU A 514 5.99 14.59 28.07
CA LEU A 514 7.10 15.39 27.53
C LEU A 514 7.97 14.59 26.55
N GLU A 515 8.18 13.30 26.80
CA GLU A 515 8.81 12.38 25.85
C GLU A 515 7.96 12.22 24.58
N LYS A 516 6.64 12.07 24.68
CA LYS A 516 5.80 11.86 23.50
C LYS A 516 5.61 13.12 22.64
N SER A 517 5.54 14.30 23.25
CA SER A 517 5.11 15.53 22.60
C SER A 517 6.10 16.69 22.82
N PRO A 518 7.10 16.86 21.92
CA PRO A 518 8.09 17.93 22.00
C PRO A 518 7.49 19.35 21.99
N ALA A 519 6.33 19.54 21.34
CA ALA A 519 5.63 20.83 21.30
C ALA A 519 5.14 21.30 22.68
N VAL A 520 4.75 20.35 23.55
CA VAL A 520 4.37 20.64 24.94
C VAL A 520 5.60 21.07 25.74
N ALA A 521 6.75 20.43 25.52
CA ALA A 521 8.01 20.76 26.19
C ALA A 521 8.54 22.16 25.82
N GLU A 522 8.53 22.54 24.53
CA GLU A 522 8.95 23.89 24.07
C GLU A 522 8.07 24.98 24.72
N LYS A 523 6.75 24.76 24.75
CA LYS A 523 5.80 25.71 25.30
C LYS A 523 5.91 25.82 26.83
N LEU A 524 6.13 24.72 27.53
CA LEU A 524 6.43 24.72 28.97
C LEU A 524 7.74 25.45 29.28
N PHE A 525 8.79 25.25 28.49
CA PHE A 525 10.07 25.95 28.67
C PHE A 525 9.93 27.47 28.61
N GLY A 526 9.10 27.97 27.69
CA GLY A 526 8.84 29.41 27.55
C GLY A 526 8.05 30.04 28.71
N VAL A 527 7.30 29.24 29.48
CA VAL A 527 6.36 29.72 30.49
C VAL A 527 6.83 29.44 31.93
N VAL A 528 7.59 28.37 32.15
CA VAL A 528 8.10 28.00 33.48
C VAL A 528 9.19 29.00 33.92
N THR A 529 9.11 29.45 35.16
CA THR A 529 10.07 30.38 35.78
C THR A 529 11.12 29.70 36.65
N ASP A 530 10.84 28.51 37.18
CA ASP A 530 11.74 27.78 38.08
C ASP A 530 13.01 27.27 37.34
N PRO A 531 14.23 27.70 37.77
CA PRO A 531 15.50 27.28 37.18
C PRO A 531 15.77 25.77 37.23
N ASN A 532 15.28 25.06 38.26
CA ASN A 532 15.49 23.61 38.40
C ASN A 532 14.63 22.84 37.42
N LEU A 533 13.38 23.27 37.22
CA LEU A 533 12.49 22.68 36.21
C LEU A 533 12.96 22.99 34.79
N LYS A 534 13.45 24.22 34.52
CA LYS A 534 14.11 24.54 33.25
C LYS A 534 15.27 23.61 32.97
N ARG A 535 16.16 23.40 33.95
CA ARG A 535 17.28 22.47 33.83
C ARG A 535 16.83 21.02 33.66
N GLN A 536 15.72 20.60 34.26
CA GLN A 536 15.15 19.26 34.03
C GLN A 536 14.56 19.11 32.62
N ILE A 537 13.93 20.16 32.08
CA ILE A 537 13.45 20.20 30.69
C ILE A 537 14.65 20.19 29.73
N GLU A 538 15.70 20.96 30.01
CA GLU A 538 16.98 20.94 29.26
C GLU A 538 17.68 19.57 29.34
N ASN A 539 17.67 18.90 30.50
CA ASN A 539 18.20 17.54 30.64
C ASN A 539 17.29 16.49 29.96
N LEU A 540 15.99 16.75 29.86
CA LEU A 540 15.06 15.97 29.04
C LEU A 540 15.34 16.22 27.55
N GLU A 541 15.78 17.41 27.12
CA GLU A 541 16.31 17.65 25.78
C GLU A 541 17.59 16.84 25.52
N GLU A 542 18.50 16.75 26.50
CA GLU A 542 19.65 15.82 26.45
C GLU A 542 19.21 14.35 26.42
N ALA A 543 18.11 14.01 27.10
CA ALA A 543 17.52 12.66 27.07
C ALA A 543 16.73 12.38 25.76
N ILE A 544 16.18 13.40 25.11
CA ILE A 544 15.58 13.34 23.76
C ILE A 544 16.70 13.20 22.72
N LEU A 545 17.87 13.80 22.98
CA LEU A 545 19.14 13.54 22.29
C LEU A 545 19.75 12.17 22.63
N SER A 546 19.25 11.46 23.66
CA SER A 546 19.57 10.06 23.98
C SER A 546 18.49 9.03 23.58
N GLY A 547 17.23 9.44 23.34
CA GLY A 547 16.28 8.82 22.40
C GLY A 547 15.01 8.21 23.01
N LYS A 548 13.85 8.73 22.57
CA LYS A 548 12.56 8.00 22.37
C LYS A 548 11.42 8.89 21.84
N THR A 549 11.66 9.71 20.81
CA THR A 549 10.61 10.55 20.20
C THR A 549 10.64 10.43 18.68
N ASP A 550 9.48 10.61 18.02
CA ASP A 550 9.32 10.52 16.56
C ASP A 550 10.38 11.33 15.81
N PHE A 551 10.94 10.70 14.78
CA PHE A 551 12.02 11.25 13.96
C PHE A 551 11.55 12.54 13.23
N LYS A 552 12.22 13.67 13.49
CA LYS A 552 11.97 14.97 12.82
C LYS A 552 13.30 15.63 12.47
N VAL A 553 13.34 16.38 11.35
CA VAL A 553 14.46 17.28 11.00
C VAL A 553 13.94 18.70 11.06
N GLU A 554 14.57 19.54 11.89
CA GLU A 554 14.12 20.90 12.17
C GLU A 554 15.31 21.89 12.17
N GLY A 555 15.07 23.13 11.73
CA GLY A 555 16.08 24.19 11.70
C GLY A 555 15.56 25.51 11.08
N PRO A 556 16.36 26.59 11.12
CA PRO A 556 16.05 27.83 10.40
C PRO A 556 16.29 27.66 8.89
N LEU A 557 15.37 28.18 8.08
CA LEU A 557 15.40 28.08 6.62
C LEU A 557 16.51 28.95 5.99
N GLY A 558 16.96 30.00 6.70
CA GLY A 558 17.87 31.03 6.18
C GLY A 558 19.24 30.52 5.70
N LEU A 559 19.72 29.38 6.20
CA LEU A 559 21.04 28.86 5.84
C LEU A 559 21.02 27.95 4.59
N PHE A 560 19.95 27.16 4.41
CA PHE A 560 19.83 26.13 3.35
C PHE A 560 19.00 26.63 2.16
N GLY A 561 18.09 27.56 2.45
CA GLY A 561 16.99 27.90 1.56
C GLY A 561 16.05 26.71 1.33
N LEU A 562 14.89 27.01 0.75
CA LEU A 562 13.94 25.98 0.37
C LEU A 562 14.49 25.08 -0.76
N LEU A 563 15.43 25.59 -1.56
CA LEU A 563 16.15 24.85 -2.61
C LEU A 563 17.02 23.73 -2.03
N GLY A 564 17.75 23.96 -0.94
CA GLY A 564 18.60 22.93 -0.32
C GLY A 564 17.78 21.75 0.22
N ILE A 565 16.66 22.05 0.86
CA ILE A 565 15.75 21.03 1.43
C ILE A 565 15.05 20.23 0.32
N THR A 566 14.57 20.91 -0.73
CA THR A 566 13.94 20.23 -1.89
C THR A 566 14.95 19.41 -2.68
N ARG A 567 16.19 19.87 -2.83
CA ARG A 567 17.30 19.09 -3.43
C ARG A 567 17.60 17.83 -2.62
N SER A 568 17.67 17.95 -1.30
CA SER A 568 17.84 16.81 -0.39
C SER A 568 16.71 15.79 -0.55
N ALA A 569 15.46 16.23 -0.52
CA ALA A 569 14.30 15.36 -0.74
C ALA A 569 14.27 14.72 -2.13
N ARG A 570 14.78 15.41 -3.17
CA ARG A 570 14.93 14.89 -4.54
C ARG A 570 16.01 13.81 -4.64
N HIS A 571 17.14 13.97 -3.96
CA HIS A 571 18.17 12.92 -3.90
C HIS A 571 17.63 11.64 -3.24
N GLY A 572 16.83 11.80 -2.18
CA GLY A 572 16.19 10.69 -1.47
C GLY A 572 14.87 10.18 -2.06
N MET A 573 14.37 10.76 -3.15
CA MET A 573 13.02 10.53 -3.69
C MET A 573 11.91 10.58 -2.62
N ARG A 574 12.09 11.41 -1.59
CA ARG A 574 11.22 11.44 -0.42
C ARG A 574 9.91 12.17 -0.75
N SER A 575 8.80 11.55 -0.40
CA SER A 575 7.48 12.18 -0.43
C SER A 575 7.12 12.62 0.99
N GLY A 576 6.54 13.80 1.15
CA GLY A 576 6.28 14.34 2.49
C GLY A 576 5.91 15.81 2.44
N THR A 577 5.79 16.41 3.63
CA THR A 577 5.47 17.84 3.76
C THR A 577 6.59 18.56 4.49
N ILE A 578 7.08 19.63 3.88
CA ILE A 578 7.88 20.63 4.58
C ILE A 578 6.89 21.60 5.22
N VAL A 579 6.81 21.62 6.54
CA VAL A 579 6.07 22.62 7.29
C VAL A 579 7.01 23.80 7.52
N LEU A 580 6.54 25.01 7.23
CA LEU A 580 7.26 26.25 7.38
C LEU A 580 6.49 27.15 8.34
N GLU A 581 7.17 27.70 9.33
CA GLU A 581 6.58 28.56 10.35
C GLU A 581 7.38 29.86 10.44
N SER A 582 6.71 30.99 10.26
CA SER A 582 7.21 32.32 10.61
C SER A 582 6.44 32.85 11.84
N PRO A 583 6.90 33.95 12.48
CA PRO A 583 6.20 34.54 13.61
C PRO A 583 4.75 34.97 13.34
N SER A 584 4.38 35.20 12.08
CA SER A 584 3.07 35.73 11.67
C SER A 584 2.28 34.82 10.74
N LEU A 585 2.95 33.89 10.04
CA LEU A 585 2.35 33.06 9.00
C LEU A 585 2.93 31.63 9.09
N SER A 586 2.09 30.65 8.79
CA SER A 586 2.54 29.28 8.58
C SER A 586 2.18 28.82 7.18
N GLY A 587 2.92 27.83 6.71
CA GLY A 587 2.67 27.25 5.42
C GLY A 587 3.30 25.89 5.26
N LYS A 588 3.00 25.28 4.13
CA LYS A 588 3.38 23.90 3.82
C LYS A 588 3.82 23.83 2.38
N VAL A 589 4.85 23.02 2.13
CA VAL A 589 5.27 22.64 0.78
C VAL A 589 5.15 21.14 0.69
N PHE A 590 4.32 20.70 -0.25
CA PHE A 590 4.00 19.29 -0.47
C PHE A 590 4.96 18.73 -1.52
N LEU A 591 5.64 17.64 -1.16
CA LEU A 591 6.61 16.97 -2.02
C LEU A 591 6.10 15.60 -2.43
N ARG A 592 6.19 15.28 -3.72
CA ARG A 592 6.00 13.91 -4.23
C ARG A 592 7.26 13.48 -4.98
N LYS A 593 7.87 12.38 -4.54
CA LYS A 593 9.16 11.88 -5.05
C LYS A 593 10.23 12.97 -5.11
N GLY A 594 10.25 13.84 -4.08
CA GLY A 594 11.15 14.98 -3.97
C GLY A 594 10.82 16.21 -4.82
N ARG A 595 9.73 16.19 -5.60
CA ARG A 595 9.28 17.35 -6.39
C ARG A 595 8.17 18.13 -5.67
N PRO A 596 8.24 19.47 -5.64
CA PRO A 596 7.19 20.28 -5.05
C PRO A 596 5.95 20.28 -5.95
N ILE A 597 4.85 19.70 -5.46
CA ILE A 597 3.56 19.55 -6.18
C ILE A 597 2.47 20.47 -5.63
N GLY A 598 2.74 21.13 -4.51
CA GLY A 598 1.85 22.13 -3.95
C GLY A 598 2.52 22.96 -2.87
N ALA A 599 2.00 24.16 -2.64
CA ALA A 599 2.45 25.04 -1.56
C ALA A 599 1.27 25.85 -1.00
N THR A 600 1.32 26.15 0.30
CA THR A 600 0.37 27.04 1.00
C THR A 600 1.14 27.97 1.92
N TRP A 601 0.84 29.27 1.95
CA TRP A 601 1.48 30.25 2.83
C TRP A 601 0.42 31.28 3.26
N GLY A 602 -0.10 31.14 4.49
CA GLY A 602 -1.34 31.84 4.86
C GLY A 602 -2.48 31.51 3.89
N ASP A 603 -3.09 32.55 3.30
CA ASP A 603 -4.18 32.42 2.32
C ASP A 603 -3.69 32.14 0.88
N LEU A 604 -2.37 32.21 0.64
CA LEU A 604 -1.80 31.99 -0.69
C LEU A 604 -1.62 30.50 -0.96
N THR A 605 -1.87 30.08 -2.20
CA THR A 605 -1.67 28.69 -2.67
C THR A 605 -0.83 28.63 -3.94
N GLY A 606 -0.17 27.49 -4.18
CA GLY A 606 0.62 27.21 -5.38
C GLY A 606 1.88 28.07 -5.50
N ILE A 607 2.26 28.46 -6.72
CA ILE A 607 3.50 29.20 -7.00
C ILE A 607 3.54 30.55 -6.27
N SER A 608 2.41 31.21 -6.09
CA SER A 608 2.32 32.49 -5.37
C SER A 608 2.70 32.34 -3.89
N ALA A 609 2.30 31.24 -3.26
CA ALA A 609 2.72 30.91 -1.90
C ALA A 609 4.24 30.71 -1.83
N LEU A 610 4.79 29.96 -2.79
CA LEU A 610 6.22 29.70 -2.88
C LEU A 610 7.05 30.97 -3.06
N LYS A 611 6.60 31.92 -3.90
CA LYS A 611 7.24 33.22 -4.09
C LYS A 611 7.28 34.07 -2.82
N GLU A 612 6.22 34.00 -2.00
CA GLU A 612 6.13 34.79 -0.78
C GLU A 612 6.95 34.18 0.37
N MET A 613 6.99 32.83 0.44
CA MET A 613 7.91 32.10 1.32
C MET A 613 9.37 32.50 1.07
N LEU A 614 9.78 32.61 -0.20
CA LEU A 614 11.15 32.97 -0.59
C LEU A 614 11.54 34.41 -0.23
N LYS A 615 10.58 35.30 0.03
CA LYS A 615 10.83 36.70 0.46
C LYS A 615 10.81 36.89 1.97
N THR A 616 10.28 35.92 2.72
CA THR A 616 10.08 36.06 4.16
C THR A 616 11.32 35.57 4.91
N THR A 617 11.84 36.39 5.82
CA THR A 617 13.01 36.07 6.66
C THR A 617 12.56 35.42 7.99
N GLY A 618 13.47 34.74 8.68
CA GLY A 618 13.19 34.14 10.00
C GLY A 618 12.26 32.92 9.99
N ILE A 619 12.10 32.24 8.85
CA ILE A 619 11.28 31.02 8.75
C ILE A 619 12.01 29.86 9.42
N ARG A 620 11.32 29.11 10.30
CA ARG A 620 11.73 27.77 10.75
C ARG A 620 11.05 26.71 9.90
N PHE A 621 11.77 25.64 9.58
CA PHE A 621 11.21 24.50 8.85
C PHE A 621 11.17 23.25 9.72
N ARG A 622 10.16 22.41 9.48
CA ARG A 622 9.99 21.08 10.03
C ARG A 622 9.69 20.12 8.89
N TYR A 623 10.53 19.11 8.72
CA TYR A 623 10.35 18.09 7.69
C TYR A 623 9.60 16.87 8.27
N VAL A 624 8.46 16.50 7.66
CA VAL A 624 7.62 15.38 8.11
C VAL A 624 7.42 14.37 6.97
N THR A 625 7.79 13.12 7.21
CA THR A 625 7.76 12.01 6.22
C THR A 625 6.38 11.38 6.01
N ARG A 626 5.34 11.83 6.73
CA ARG A 626 3.97 11.32 6.60
C ARG A 626 2.96 12.44 6.45
N THR A 627 2.40 12.58 5.25
CA THR A 627 1.21 13.41 5.01
C THR A 627 0.45 12.91 3.79
N CYS A 628 -0.87 12.76 3.96
CA CYS A 628 -1.83 12.44 2.93
C CYS A 628 -1.91 13.58 1.88
N PHE A 629 -1.93 13.22 0.59
CA PHE A 629 -2.04 14.19 -0.50
C PHE A 629 -3.52 14.46 -0.81
N HIS A 630 -3.96 15.71 -0.70
CA HIS A 630 -5.30 16.13 -1.12
C HIS A 630 -5.33 17.31 -2.10
N GLN A 631 -4.18 17.89 -2.47
CA GLN A 631 -4.14 18.97 -3.46
C GLN A 631 -2.84 18.98 -4.26
N GLU A 632 -2.94 18.82 -5.57
CA GLU A 632 -1.92 19.19 -6.55
C GLU A 632 -2.32 20.54 -7.13
N ASN A 633 -1.72 21.62 -6.61
CA ASN A 633 -2.09 23.00 -6.94
C ASN A 633 -0.91 23.81 -7.50
N MET A 634 0.15 23.13 -7.94
CA MET A 634 1.37 23.76 -8.43
C MET A 634 2.01 22.90 -9.52
N ASP A 635 2.41 23.53 -10.62
CA ASP A 635 3.25 22.86 -11.63
C ASP A 635 4.66 22.66 -11.07
N ALA A 636 5.08 21.40 -11.03
CA ALA A 636 6.38 21.01 -10.49
C ALA A 636 7.55 21.59 -11.29
N SER A 637 7.40 21.75 -12.62
CA SER A 637 8.48 22.29 -13.46
C SER A 637 8.69 23.79 -13.17
N ALA A 638 7.62 24.57 -13.11
CA ALA A 638 7.69 25.99 -12.78
C ALA A 638 8.17 26.26 -11.34
N ALA A 639 7.83 25.39 -10.39
CA ALA A 639 8.31 25.47 -9.01
C ALA A 639 9.82 25.17 -8.90
N GLU A 640 10.33 24.19 -9.66
CA GLU A 640 11.77 23.88 -9.72
C GLU A 640 12.55 25.06 -10.30
N GLU A 641 12.11 25.63 -11.43
CA GLU A 641 12.76 26.78 -12.06
C GLU A 641 12.82 28.00 -11.12
N LEU A 642 11.73 28.27 -10.37
CA LEU A 642 11.70 29.34 -9.39
C LEU A 642 12.71 29.13 -8.24
N LEU A 643 12.81 27.90 -7.73
CA LEU A 643 13.74 27.57 -6.65
C LEU A 643 15.20 27.65 -7.12
N GLU A 644 15.49 27.28 -8.37
CA GLU A 644 16.83 27.36 -8.97
C GLU A 644 17.26 28.81 -9.27
N MET A 645 16.34 29.69 -9.66
CA MET A 645 16.61 31.09 -9.96
C MET A 645 16.86 31.96 -8.71
N THR A 646 16.50 31.48 -7.53
CA THR A 646 16.55 32.26 -6.29
C THR A 646 17.79 31.88 -5.47
N THR A 647 18.87 32.64 -5.56
CA THR A 647 20.00 32.52 -4.63
C THR A 647 19.58 33.11 -3.28
N PRO A 648 19.67 32.38 -2.16
CA PRO A 648 19.29 32.93 -0.86
C PRO A 648 20.19 34.13 -0.52
N ALA A 649 19.56 35.28 -0.21
CA ALA A 649 20.25 36.41 0.37
C ALA A 649 20.59 36.05 1.82
N PHE A 650 21.88 35.90 2.13
CA PHE A 650 22.36 35.44 3.43
C PHE A 650 22.85 36.62 4.28
N ASP A 651 22.31 36.78 5.48
CA ASP A 651 22.79 37.74 6.49
C ASP A 651 23.71 37.04 7.50
N PRO A 652 25.02 37.36 7.53
CA PRO A 652 25.97 36.77 8.48
C PRO A 652 25.62 36.97 9.96
N GLN A 653 24.81 37.97 10.32
CA GLN A 653 24.46 38.28 11.71
C GLN A 653 23.47 37.28 12.36
N GLU A 654 22.72 36.49 11.57
CA GLU A 654 21.79 35.47 12.10
C GLU A 654 22.50 34.22 12.67
N ILE A 655 23.77 33.99 12.31
CA ILE A 655 24.55 32.81 12.75
C ILE A 655 25.07 32.95 14.18
N GLU A 656 25.40 34.16 14.64
CA GLU A 656 26.07 34.37 15.94
C GLU A 656 25.14 34.16 17.15
N GLY A 657 23.82 34.13 16.95
CA GLY A 657 22.83 34.06 18.04
C GLY A 657 22.25 32.69 18.37
N THR A 658 22.41 31.67 17.51
CA THR A 658 21.58 30.45 17.60
C THR A 658 22.28 29.16 17.96
N GLY A 659 23.62 29.05 17.85
CA GLY A 659 24.44 27.92 18.32
C GLY A 659 24.14 26.52 17.73
N ARG A 660 22.95 26.30 17.14
CA ARG A 660 22.40 25.07 16.57
C ARG A 660 21.72 25.44 15.25
N LEU A 661 22.17 24.87 14.13
CA LEU A 661 21.56 25.13 12.82
C LEU A 661 20.57 24.05 12.41
N ILE A 662 20.87 22.77 12.61
CA ILE A 662 19.92 21.69 12.34
C ILE A 662 20.10 20.58 13.36
N VAL A 663 18.97 20.05 13.85
CA VAL A 663 18.89 18.78 14.56
C VAL A 663 18.08 17.81 13.70
N GLY A 664 18.58 16.58 13.55
CA GLY A 664 17.90 15.55 12.78
C GLY A 664 18.33 14.15 13.16
N SER A 665 17.59 13.16 12.67
CA SER A 665 17.97 11.75 12.74
C SER A 665 18.07 11.17 11.34
N LEU A 666 19.00 10.23 11.15
CA LEU A 666 19.08 9.47 9.90
C LEU A 666 17.78 8.71 9.62
N GLY A 667 16.97 8.43 10.65
CA GLY A 667 15.54 8.11 10.63
C GLY A 667 14.73 8.67 9.46
N VAL A 668 15.06 9.91 9.08
CA VAL A 668 14.29 10.76 8.17
C VAL A 668 15.12 11.30 7.01
N MET A 669 16.42 11.57 7.24
CA MET A 669 17.31 12.15 6.25
C MET A 669 18.71 11.54 6.39
N ASP A 670 19.21 10.83 5.38
CA ASP A 670 20.51 10.14 5.46
C ASP A 670 21.72 11.12 5.48
N ILE A 671 22.93 10.64 5.80
CA ILE A 671 24.13 11.52 5.91
C ILE A 671 24.40 12.23 4.59
N PHE A 672 24.20 11.55 3.46
CA PHE A 672 24.41 12.13 2.14
C PHE A 672 23.34 13.18 1.84
N GLU A 673 22.07 12.92 2.12
CA GLU A 673 20.94 13.83 1.98
C GLU A 673 21.11 15.09 2.85
N ALA A 674 21.54 14.92 4.11
CA ALA A 674 21.79 16.01 5.04
C ALA A 674 22.98 16.88 4.60
N LEU A 675 24.05 16.26 4.12
CA LEU A 675 25.18 16.98 3.57
C LEU A 675 24.81 17.63 2.23
N SER A 676 24.10 16.97 1.31
CA SER A 676 23.65 17.55 0.04
C SER A 676 22.76 18.78 0.23
N ALA A 677 21.97 18.84 1.30
CA ALA A 677 21.18 20.02 1.66
C ALA A 677 22.05 21.27 1.91
N LEU A 678 23.29 21.07 2.39
CA LEU A 678 24.28 22.13 2.66
C LEU A 678 25.04 22.59 1.40
N GLU A 679 24.69 22.09 0.22
CA GLU A 679 25.40 22.43 -1.01
C GLU A 679 25.03 23.82 -1.53
N GLY A 680 25.91 24.78 -1.23
CA GLY A 680 25.75 26.19 -1.55
C GLY A 680 25.92 27.12 -0.35
N THR A 681 26.11 26.58 0.87
CA THR A 681 26.34 27.40 2.06
C THR A 681 27.67 28.17 1.97
N PRO A 682 27.69 29.49 2.23
CA PRO A 682 28.90 30.30 2.10
C PRO A 682 29.87 30.12 3.27
N VAL A 683 29.44 29.49 4.36
CA VAL A 683 30.23 29.26 5.58
C VAL A 683 30.65 27.79 5.71
N PRO A 684 31.84 27.53 6.28
CA PRO A 684 32.23 26.18 6.71
C PRO A 684 31.28 25.64 7.78
N VAL A 685 30.96 24.35 7.69
CA VAL A 685 30.01 23.68 8.57
C VAL A 685 30.59 22.39 9.13
N MET A 686 30.23 22.13 10.38
CA MET A 686 30.57 20.91 11.11
C MET A 686 29.27 20.15 11.41
N MET A 687 29.22 18.89 10.99
CA MET A 687 28.16 17.96 11.33
C MET A 687 28.68 16.99 12.38
N SER A 688 28.15 17.09 13.60
CA SER A 688 28.41 16.14 14.69
C SER A 688 27.36 15.04 14.63
N VAL A 689 27.81 13.79 14.65
CA VAL A 689 27.00 12.57 14.50
C VAL A 689 27.16 11.74 15.77
N VAL A 690 26.04 11.30 16.35
CA VAL A 690 26.02 10.48 17.57
C VAL A 690 25.06 9.31 17.41
N CYS A 691 25.51 8.11 17.78
CA CYS A 691 24.71 6.89 17.85
C CYS A 691 25.14 6.03 19.06
N GLU A 692 24.48 4.89 19.27
CA GLU A 692 24.88 3.94 20.32
C GLU A 692 26.28 3.33 20.09
N GLU A 693 26.71 3.25 18.82
CA GLU A 693 28.00 2.68 18.43
C GLU A 693 29.18 3.67 18.57
N GLY A 694 28.90 4.97 18.77
CA GLY A 694 29.92 6.00 18.97
C GLY A 694 29.52 7.40 18.48
N SER A 695 30.48 8.32 18.52
CA SER A 695 30.35 9.68 17.99
C SER A 695 31.38 9.97 16.90
N GLY A 696 31.01 10.80 15.93
CA GLY A 696 31.91 11.25 14.89
C GLY A 696 31.57 12.65 14.40
N GLU A 697 32.48 13.22 13.62
CA GLU A 697 32.40 14.60 13.14
C GLU A 697 32.77 14.65 11.67
N ILE A 698 32.00 15.41 10.89
CA ILE A 698 32.25 15.66 9.46
C ILE A 698 32.39 17.16 9.27
N TYR A 699 33.50 17.56 8.67
CA TYR A 699 33.84 18.95 8.38
C TYR A 699 33.73 19.20 6.88
N ARG A 700 33.03 20.27 6.53
CA ARG A 700 32.73 20.63 5.14
C ARG A 700 32.94 22.12 4.92
N ASP A 701 33.46 22.46 3.75
CA ASP A 701 33.44 23.82 3.21
C ASP A 701 32.84 23.80 1.80
N LYS A 702 31.80 24.61 1.58
CA LYS A 702 31.06 24.73 0.31
C LYS A 702 30.59 23.37 -0.24
N SER A 703 31.23 22.83 -1.27
CA SER A 703 30.91 21.53 -1.90
C SER A 703 31.90 20.41 -1.55
N ARG A 704 32.91 20.71 -0.73
CA ARG A 704 34.02 19.80 -0.44
C ARG A 704 33.99 19.32 1.00
N VAL A 705 34.18 18.02 1.16
CA VAL A 705 34.38 17.41 2.49
C VAL A 705 35.86 17.49 2.82
N LEU A 706 36.18 18.17 3.91
CA LEU A 706 37.56 18.50 4.29
C LEU A 706 38.15 17.49 5.27
N HIS A 707 37.32 16.96 6.17
CA HIS A 707 37.72 16.00 7.18
C HIS A 707 36.52 15.18 7.67
N ALA A 708 36.78 13.96 8.11
CA ALA A 708 35.82 13.13 8.83
C ALA A 708 36.56 12.37 9.92
N HIS A 709 36.06 12.43 11.14
CA HIS A 709 36.69 11.80 12.30
C HIS A 709 35.69 10.93 13.05
N VAL A 710 36.11 9.72 13.41
CA VAL A 710 35.40 8.81 14.29
C VAL A 710 36.42 8.27 15.27
N SER A 711 36.07 8.26 16.56
CA SER A 711 36.94 7.73 17.61
C SER A 711 37.30 6.26 17.31
N GLY A 712 38.60 5.96 17.23
CA GLY A 712 39.09 4.60 16.98
C GLY A 712 39.26 4.17 15.51
N LYS A 713 39.11 5.08 14.53
CA LYS A 713 39.41 4.80 13.11
C LYS A 713 40.60 5.63 12.61
N GLU A 714 41.52 4.99 11.89
CA GLU A 714 42.71 5.65 11.33
C GLU A 714 42.43 6.16 9.91
N GLY A 715 41.90 7.39 9.81
CA GLY A 715 41.78 8.14 8.56
C GLY A 715 40.35 8.36 8.08
N SER A 716 40.14 9.48 7.38
CA SER A 716 38.80 10.04 7.18
C SER A 716 37.89 9.21 6.25
N LEU A 717 38.44 8.46 5.29
CA LEU A 717 37.66 7.52 4.46
C LEU A 717 37.09 6.35 5.28
N GLN A 718 37.85 5.85 6.26
CA GLN A 718 37.42 4.78 7.15
C GLN A 718 36.41 5.29 8.19
N SER A 719 36.63 6.51 8.70
CA SER A 719 35.66 7.23 9.53
C SER A 719 34.33 7.41 8.81
N MET A 720 34.36 7.83 7.54
CA MET A 720 33.14 7.98 6.74
C MET A 720 32.46 6.64 6.44
N ALA A 721 33.22 5.59 6.11
CA ALA A 721 32.66 4.25 5.92
C ALA A 721 31.94 3.75 7.19
N ALA A 722 32.50 4.03 8.38
CA ALA A 722 31.86 3.73 9.65
C ALA A 722 30.58 4.56 9.86
N LEU A 723 30.65 5.88 9.66
CA LEU A 723 29.49 6.78 9.80
C LEU A 723 28.33 6.39 8.89
N VAL A 724 28.60 5.97 7.65
CA VAL A 724 27.57 5.51 6.70
C VAL A 724 26.98 4.15 7.08
N SER A 725 27.71 3.33 7.83
CA SER A 725 27.26 2.01 8.29
C SER A 725 26.44 2.03 9.58
N TRP A 726 26.49 3.13 10.32
CA TRP A 726 25.84 3.28 11.63
C TRP A 726 24.33 3.49 11.50
N ASN A 727 23.58 2.87 12.42
CA ASN A 727 22.12 2.97 12.52
C ASN A 727 21.68 3.87 13.66
N GLY A 728 20.46 4.42 13.55
CA GLY A 728 19.86 5.24 14.62
C GLY A 728 20.64 6.53 14.92
N ILE A 729 21.48 6.99 13.99
CA ILE A 729 22.26 8.22 14.17
C ILE A 729 21.33 9.43 14.35
N ARG A 730 21.74 10.28 15.28
CA ARG A 730 21.31 11.68 15.35
C ARG A 730 22.47 12.59 14.97
N PHE A 731 22.13 13.68 14.31
CA PHE A 731 23.11 14.66 13.87
C PHE A 731 22.73 16.07 14.29
N LEU A 732 23.77 16.85 14.56
CA LEU A 732 23.72 18.28 14.84
C LEU A 732 24.64 18.99 13.84
N ILE A 733 24.14 20.02 13.18
CA ILE A 733 24.93 20.86 12.27
C ILE A 733 25.15 22.23 12.90
N ARG A 734 26.39 22.73 12.86
CA ARG A 734 26.81 24.04 13.36
C ARG A 734 27.89 24.67 12.45
N PRO A 735 28.12 26.00 12.50
CA PRO A 735 29.26 26.61 11.83
C PRO A 735 30.58 26.03 12.36
N ALA A 736 31.57 25.88 11.49
CA ALA A 736 32.91 25.44 11.87
C ALA A 736 33.87 26.64 12.00
N ASP A 737 34.76 26.61 13.01
CA ASP A 737 35.80 27.62 13.19
C ASP A 737 36.83 27.60 12.04
N PRO A 738 37.46 28.72 11.64
CA PRO A 738 38.37 28.77 10.48
C PRO A 738 39.67 27.92 10.57
N GLY A 739 39.98 27.33 11.72
CA GLY A 739 41.27 26.68 12.01
C GLY A 739 41.24 25.15 12.01
N PHE A 740 40.70 24.49 10.97
CA PHE A 740 40.52 23.03 10.94
C PHE A 740 41.58 22.26 10.12
N PRO A 741 41.83 20.98 10.45
CA PRO A 741 42.74 20.12 9.69
C PRO A 741 42.11 19.69 8.35
N VAL A 742 42.73 20.04 7.23
CA VAL A 742 42.37 19.55 5.90
C VAL A 742 43.11 18.24 5.64
N SER A 743 42.40 17.12 5.76
CA SER A 743 42.94 15.77 5.47
C SER A 743 42.55 15.25 4.08
N LEU A 744 41.49 15.85 3.51
CA LEU A 744 40.84 15.46 2.29
C LEU A 744 40.35 16.70 1.58
N ASP A 745 40.33 16.63 0.26
CA ASP A 745 39.85 17.72 -0.58
C ASP A 745 39.08 17.11 -1.75
N LYS A 746 37.93 16.50 -1.46
CA LYS A 746 37.12 15.76 -2.45
C LYS A 746 35.67 16.25 -2.46
N THR A 747 35.00 16.03 -3.58
CA THR A 747 33.55 16.26 -3.67
C THR A 747 32.81 15.26 -2.77
N LEU A 748 31.61 15.62 -2.33
CA LEU A 748 30.77 14.74 -1.52
C LEU A 748 30.53 13.37 -2.20
N LEU A 749 30.31 13.37 -3.51
CA LEU A 749 30.03 12.16 -4.30
C LEU A 749 31.26 11.25 -4.43
N ASP A 750 32.44 11.81 -4.75
CA ASP A 750 33.67 11.03 -4.87
C ASP A 750 34.06 10.42 -3.52
N PHE A 751 33.93 11.21 -2.45
CA PHE A 751 34.23 10.76 -1.10
C PHE A 751 33.30 9.63 -0.64
N PHE A 752 32.00 9.77 -0.89
CA PHE A 752 31.00 8.74 -0.58
C PHE A 752 31.24 7.45 -1.38
N THR A 753 31.51 7.58 -2.68
CA THR A 753 31.76 6.43 -3.58
C THR A 753 33.00 5.64 -3.16
N GLU A 754 34.05 6.32 -2.69
CA GLU A 754 35.25 5.66 -2.19
C GLU A 754 35.05 5.02 -0.82
N ALA A 755 34.35 5.70 0.10
CA ALA A 755 34.03 5.14 1.41
C ALA A 755 33.19 3.86 1.30
N MET A 756 32.22 3.82 0.38
CA MET A 756 31.37 2.65 0.13
C MET A 756 32.15 1.41 -0.36
N LYS A 757 33.31 1.58 -0.99
CA LYS A 757 34.17 0.45 -1.42
C LYS A 757 34.83 -0.27 -0.26
N LEU A 758 34.88 0.36 0.92
CA LEU A 758 35.55 -0.17 2.11
C LEU A 758 34.61 -0.94 3.06
N ILE A 759 33.30 -0.93 2.81
CA ILE A 759 32.29 -1.59 3.66
C ILE A 759 32.22 -3.10 3.31
N PRO A 760 32.38 -4.02 4.29
CA PRO A 760 32.23 -5.47 4.06
C PRO A 760 30.81 -5.86 3.63
N ASN A 761 30.69 -6.88 2.76
CA ASN A 761 29.44 -7.32 2.12
C ASN A 761 28.28 -7.67 3.09
N GLU A 762 28.59 -8.01 4.34
CA GLU A 762 27.60 -8.42 5.37
C GLU A 762 26.86 -7.21 6.00
N MET A 763 27.42 -5.99 5.95
CA MET A 763 26.80 -4.78 6.52
C MET A 763 25.95 -3.98 5.51
N ALA A 764 25.85 -4.43 4.25
CA ALA A 764 25.14 -3.73 3.19
C ALA A 764 23.61 -3.95 3.18
N SER A 765 23.09 -4.78 4.10
CA SER A 765 21.67 -5.14 4.24
C SER A 765 20.91 -4.30 5.27
N VAL A 766 21.50 -3.21 5.75
CA VAL A 766 20.81 -2.29 6.65
C VAL A 766 19.63 -1.63 5.90
N PRO A 767 18.38 -1.81 6.35
CA PRO A 767 17.21 -1.20 5.73
C PRO A 767 17.28 0.31 5.92
N ARG A 768 16.77 1.07 4.95
CA ARG A 768 16.83 2.52 5.05
C ARG A 768 15.92 3.04 6.14
N PRO A 769 16.25 4.18 6.71
CA PRO A 769 15.32 4.85 7.60
C PRO A 769 14.04 5.26 6.83
N GLY A 770 12.94 4.58 7.16
CA GLY A 770 11.66 4.62 6.44
C GLY A 770 11.25 3.30 5.75
N GLU A 771 12.14 2.30 5.62
CA GLU A 771 11.75 0.90 5.36
C GLU A 771 11.36 0.25 6.69
N LEU A 772 10.18 -0.37 6.74
CA LEU A 772 9.74 -1.16 7.89
C LEU A 772 10.73 -2.31 8.12
N PRO A 773 11.04 -2.69 9.39
CA PRO A 773 11.78 -3.91 9.67
C PRO A 773 11.11 -5.11 9.00
N GLU A 774 11.91 -6.07 8.53
CA GLU A 774 11.48 -7.28 7.81
C GLU A 774 10.38 -8.10 8.53
N TRP A 775 10.16 -7.86 9.83
CA TRP A 775 9.17 -8.51 10.68
C TRP A 775 7.90 -7.68 10.96
N GLU A 776 7.80 -6.43 10.47
CA GLU A 776 6.60 -5.58 10.56
C GLU A 776 5.88 -5.40 9.20
N LEU A 777 6.35 -6.05 8.14
CA LEU A 777 5.66 -6.05 6.84
C LEU A 777 4.55 -7.10 6.86
N SER A 778 3.29 -6.69 6.65
CA SER A 778 2.24 -7.63 6.24
C SER A 778 2.65 -8.28 4.92
N GLU A 779 2.26 -9.54 4.70
CA GLU A 779 2.55 -10.35 3.49
C GLU A 779 2.14 -9.70 2.14
N ALA A 780 1.56 -8.49 2.15
CA ALA A 780 1.05 -7.72 1.01
C ALA A 780 2.08 -6.92 0.18
N GLU A 781 3.38 -6.89 0.54
CA GLU A 781 4.39 -6.16 -0.26
C GLU A 781 5.61 -7.02 -0.64
N PHE A 782 5.37 -8.10 -1.40
CA PHE A 782 6.39 -8.57 -2.35
C PHE A 782 6.20 -7.82 -3.68
N GLU A 783 6.68 -6.57 -3.76
CA GLU A 783 6.79 -5.88 -5.05
C GLU A 783 7.57 -6.75 -6.04
N SER A 784 7.08 -6.88 -7.27
CA SER A 784 7.86 -7.48 -8.35
C SER A 784 9.17 -6.70 -8.53
N LEU A 785 10.28 -7.38 -8.82
CA LEU A 785 11.59 -6.76 -8.99
C LEU A 785 11.56 -5.59 -10.00
N TYR A 786 10.67 -5.68 -10.99
CA TYR A 786 10.43 -4.63 -11.98
C TYR A 786 9.77 -3.37 -11.38
N ASN A 787 8.72 -3.53 -10.56
CA ASN A 787 8.09 -2.42 -9.84
C ASN A 787 9.04 -1.77 -8.83
N LYS A 788 9.83 -2.60 -8.13
CA LYS A 788 10.88 -2.12 -7.23
C LYS A 788 11.89 -1.26 -8.00
N ILE A 789 12.37 -1.73 -9.15
CA ILE A 789 13.29 -0.99 -10.03
C ILE A 789 12.65 0.30 -10.57
N LEU A 790 11.36 0.32 -10.90
CA LEU A 790 10.67 1.52 -11.36
C LEU A 790 10.55 2.59 -10.27
N ASN A 791 10.39 2.17 -9.02
CA ASN A 791 10.33 3.04 -7.85
C ASN A 791 11.72 3.47 -7.33
N MET A 792 12.80 2.83 -7.80
CA MET A 792 14.17 3.14 -7.40
C MET A 792 14.74 4.41 -8.03
N GLY A 793 15.51 5.15 -7.23
CA GLY A 793 16.35 6.27 -7.69
C GLY A 793 17.56 5.81 -8.51
N VAL A 794 18.17 6.73 -9.27
CA VAL A 794 19.31 6.41 -10.16
C VAL A 794 20.49 5.80 -9.39
N ALA A 795 20.79 6.27 -8.19
CA ALA A 795 21.87 5.74 -7.34
C ALA A 795 21.60 4.30 -6.88
N GLU A 796 20.34 3.98 -6.61
CA GLU A 796 19.89 2.65 -6.18
C GLU A 796 19.86 1.68 -7.35
N LYS A 797 19.41 2.15 -8.52
CA LYS A 797 19.52 1.42 -9.78
C LYS A 797 20.97 1.12 -10.13
N ILE A 798 21.91 2.04 -9.88
CA ILE A 798 23.34 1.81 -10.04
C ILE A 798 23.84 0.78 -9.01
N LYS A 799 23.44 0.89 -7.74
CA LYS A 799 23.76 -0.09 -6.69
C LYS A 799 23.25 -1.49 -7.05
N LEU A 800 22.01 -1.59 -7.51
CA LEU A 800 21.37 -2.84 -7.92
C LEU A 800 21.96 -3.36 -9.23
N ALA A 801 22.35 -2.50 -10.17
CA ALA A 801 23.07 -2.88 -11.38
C ALA A 801 24.42 -3.53 -11.06
N LEU A 802 25.13 -3.02 -10.05
CA LEU A 802 26.45 -3.52 -9.65
C LEU A 802 26.36 -4.75 -8.75
N MET A 803 25.39 -4.81 -7.82
CA MET A 803 25.35 -5.80 -6.74
C MET A 803 24.18 -6.80 -6.82
N GLY A 804 23.13 -6.47 -7.58
CA GLY A 804 21.85 -7.19 -7.65
C GLY A 804 21.91 -8.52 -8.39
N SER A 805 20.76 -9.19 -8.46
CA SER A 805 20.60 -10.50 -9.13
C SER A 805 20.67 -10.38 -10.66
N LYS A 806 20.75 -11.52 -11.35
CA LYS A 806 20.76 -11.59 -12.83
C LYS A 806 19.53 -10.92 -13.45
N GLU A 807 18.38 -11.11 -12.83
CA GLU A 807 17.08 -10.59 -13.25
C GLU A 807 17.04 -9.06 -13.13
N ALA A 808 17.63 -8.51 -12.07
CA ALA A 808 17.73 -7.06 -11.91
C ALA A 808 18.61 -6.43 -12.99
N ARG A 809 19.73 -7.10 -13.34
CA ARG A 809 20.64 -6.64 -14.40
C ARG A 809 20.01 -6.70 -15.79
N ASP A 810 19.22 -7.73 -16.12
CA ASP A 810 18.53 -7.82 -17.42
C ASP A 810 17.48 -6.73 -17.61
N ILE A 811 16.85 -6.29 -16.51
CA ILE A 811 15.93 -5.15 -16.53
C ILE A 811 16.71 -3.83 -16.68
N LEU A 812 17.74 -3.62 -15.85
CA LEU A 812 18.49 -2.36 -15.77
C LEU A 812 19.38 -2.07 -16.99
N VAL A 813 19.79 -3.09 -17.76
CA VAL A 813 20.61 -2.91 -18.97
C VAL A 813 19.85 -2.19 -20.09
N ARG A 814 18.52 -2.12 -20.00
CA ARG A 814 17.62 -1.47 -20.96
C ARG A 814 17.03 -0.16 -20.42
N ASP A 815 17.53 0.31 -19.27
CA ASP A 815 17.05 1.53 -18.64
C ASP A 815 17.28 2.76 -19.54
N SER A 816 16.35 3.73 -19.48
CA SER A 816 16.42 4.96 -20.26
C SER A 816 17.62 5.83 -19.87
N ASN A 817 18.12 5.69 -18.65
CA ASN A 817 19.31 6.37 -18.17
C ASN A 817 20.59 5.58 -18.52
N LYS A 818 21.41 6.18 -19.40
CA LYS A 818 22.67 5.60 -19.87
C LYS A 818 23.65 5.27 -18.74
N MET A 819 23.63 6.02 -17.64
CA MET A 819 24.51 5.80 -16.48
C MET A 819 24.22 4.46 -15.79
N VAL A 820 22.93 4.12 -15.65
CA VAL A 820 22.47 2.87 -15.04
C VAL A 820 22.83 1.69 -15.94
N ALA A 821 22.54 1.80 -17.24
CA ALA A 821 22.84 0.76 -18.20
C ALA A 821 24.35 0.46 -18.29
N VAL A 822 25.20 1.50 -18.26
CA VAL A 822 26.67 1.35 -18.25
C VAL A 822 27.17 0.76 -16.93
N ALA A 823 26.51 1.03 -15.80
CA ALA A 823 26.87 0.42 -14.51
C ALA A 823 26.65 -1.10 -14.52
N VAL A 824 25.59 -1.60 -15.18
CA VAL A 824 25.37 -3.05 -15.35
C VAL A 824 26.53 -3.71 -16.09
N ALA A 825 27.02 -3.06 -17.16
CA ALA A 825 28.14 -3.56 -17.96
C ALA A 825 29.48 -3.59 -17.21
N LYS A 826 29.60 -2.80 -16.14
CA LYS A 826 30.78 -2.72 -15.26
C LYS A 826 30.64 -3.58 -13.99
N SER A 827 29.54 -4.32 -13.83
CA SER A 827 29.33 -5.15 -12.65
C SER A 827 30.35 -6.29 -12.59
N PRO A 828 31.00 -6.53 -11.43
CA PRO A 828 31.90 -7.66 -11.25
C PRO A 828 31.17 -9.01 -11.19
N LYS A 829 29.83 -9.02 -11.07
CA LYS A 829 29.00 -10.23 -10.99
C LYS A 829 28.41 -10.66 -12.34
N LEU A 830 28.75 -9.96 -13.43
CA LEU A 830 28.23 -10.24 -14.76
C LEU A 830 28.83 -11.55 -15.30
N GLN A 831 27.99 -12.48 -15.76
CA GLN A 831 28.43 -13.76 -16.33
C GLN A 831 28.45 -13.77 -17.86
N GLU A 832 29.20 -14.69 -18.47
CA GLU A 832 29.33 -14.80 -19.93
C GLU A 832 27.98 -15.01 -20.64
N SER A 833 27.09 -15.83 -20.07
CA SER A 833 25.74 -16.09 -20.62
C SER A 833 24.82 -14.85 -20.63
N GLU A 834 25.01 -13.94 -19.66
CA GLU A 834 24.30 -12.66 -19.61
C GLU A 834 24.83 -11.72 -20.70
N VAL A 835 26.15 -11.66 -20.89
CA VAL A 835 26.79 -10.83 -21.92
C VAL A 835 26.41 -11.28 -23.33
N GLU A 836 26.26 -12.59 -23.57
CA GLU A 836 25.74 -13.11 -24.83
C GLU A 836 24.33 -12.59 -25.14
N THR A 837 23.46 -12.55 -24.12
CA THR A 837 22.08 -12.05 -24.25
C THR A 837 22.06 -10.54 -24.49
N ILE A 838 22.87 -9.79 -23.73
CA ILE A 838 22.99 -8.32 -23.83
C ILE A 838 23.55 -7.91 -25.20
N SER A 839 24.61 -8.57 -25.68
CA SER A 839 25.25 -8.25 -26.97
C SER A 839 24.35 -8.51 -28.18
N LYS A 840 23.40 -9.45 -28.06
CA LYS A 840 22.39 -9.76 -29.09
C LYS A 840 21.21 -8.78 -29.10
N SER A 841 20.91 -8.16 -27.96
CA SER A 841 19.75 -7.28 -27.80
C SER A 841 19.92 -5.94 -28.54
N ARG A 842 18.86 -5.51 -29.24
CA ARG A 842 18.80 -4.23 -29.96
C ARG A 842 18.28 -3.06 -29.11
N GLN A 843 17.76 -3.37 -27.93
CA GLN A 843 17.20 -2.38 -27.00
C GLN A 843 18.28 -1.74 -26.11
N VAL A 844 19.51 -2.23 -26.17
CA VAL A 844 20.63 -1.79 -25.33
C VAL A 844 21.33 -0.57 -25.93
N CYS A 845 21.85 0.31 -25.08
CA CYS A 845 22.56 1.53 -25.48
C CYS A 845 23.94 1.23 -26.11
N GLU A 846 24.37 2.06 -27.08
CA GLU A 846 25.69 1.96 -27.74
C GLU A 846 26.86 1.94 -26.73
N GLU A 847 26.76 2.72 -25.65
CA GLU A 847 27.84 2.84 -24.66
C GLU A 847 28.05 1.55 -23.87
N VAL A 848 26.98 0.77 -23.63
CA VAL A 848 27.09 -0.57 -23.01
C VAL A 848 27.86 -1.53 -23.90
N LEU A 849 27.56 -1.53 -25.21
CA LEU A 849 28.24 -2.37 -26.19
C LEU A 849 29.72 -1.97 -26.33
N ARG A 850 30.04 -0.68 -26.22
CA ARG A 850 31.42 -0.17 -26.17
C ARG A 850 32.19 -0.71 -24.97
N GLN A 851 31.59 -0.69 -23.78
CA GLN A 851 32.22 -1.21 -22.56
C GLN A 851 32.45 -2.73 -22.62
N ILE A 852 31.48 -3.49 -23.12
CA ILE A 852 31.63 -4.93 -23.33
C ILE A 852 32.79 -5.21 -24.31
N ALA A 853 32.86 -4.49 -25.43
CA ALA A 853 33.91 -4.65 -26.42
C ALA A 853 35.31 -4.22 -25.92
N GLY A 854 35.38 -3.32 -24.92
CA GLY A 854 36.62 -2.89 -24.28
C GLY A 854 37.17 -3.89 -23.25
N THR A 855 36.36 -4.85 -22.80
CA THR A 855 36.72 -5.80 -21.75
C THR A 855 37.34 -7.05 -22.35
N LYS A 856 38.62 -7.32 -22.05
CA LYS A 856 39.40 -8.42 -22.66
C LYS A 856 38.82 -9.81 -22.39
N GLU A 857 38.10 -9.99 -21.29
CA GLU A 857 37.50 -11.26 -20.88
C GLU A 857 36.38 -11.70 -21.83
N TRP A 858 35.41 -10.81 -22.10
CA TRP A 858 34.30 -11.06 -23.01
C TRP A 858 34.75 -11.26 -24.46
N MET A 859 35.82 -10.59 -24.85
CA MET A 859 36.42 -10.71 -26.17
C MET A 859 37.17 -12.03 -26.42
N LYS A 860 37.19 -12.97 -25.47
CA LYS A 860 37.66 -14.35 -25.73
C LYS A 860 36.58 -15.19 -26.43
N SER A 861 35.31 -14.95 -26.11
CA SER A 861 34.18 -15.69 -26.64
C SER A 861 33.91 -15.36 -28.11
N TYR A 862 33.72 -16.40 -28.94
CA TYR A 862 33.39 -16.23 -30.36
C TYR A 862 31.94 -15.73 -30.55
N THR A 863 31.01 -16.22 -29.73
CA THR A 863 29.59 -15.85 -29.78
C THR A 863 29.38 -14.36 -29.52
N ILE A 864 30.06 -13.81 -28.51
CA ILE A 864 29.97 -12.38 -28.16
C ILE A 864 30.53 -11.51 -29.31
N LYS A 865 31.65 -11.90 -29.94
CA LYS A 865 32.20 -11.21 -31.12
C LYS A 865 31.21 -11.18 -32.28
N LEU A 866 30.56 -12.31 -32.55
CA LEU A 866 29.57 -12.44 -33.61
C LEU A 866 28.34 -11.57 -33.31
N ASN A 867 27.83 -11.61 -32.08
CA ASN A 867 26.68 -10.82 -31.65
C ASN A 867 26.97 -9.32 -31.78
N LEU A 868 28.11 -8.84 -31.29
CA LEU A 868 28.52 -7.43 -31.40
C LEU A 868 28.66 -6.97 -32.86
N ALA A 869 29.20 -7.81 -33.75
CA ALA A 869 29.32 -7.47 -35.17
C ALA A 869 27.98 -7.51 -35.92
N SER A 870 27.01 -8.29 -35.43
CA SER A 870 25.67 -8.42 -36.00
C SER A 870 24.68 -7.34 -35.53
N ASN A 871 25.02 -6.61 -34.46
CA ASN A 871 24.14 -5.64 -33.83
C ASN A 871 24.29 -4.24 -34.47
N SER A 872 23.18 -3.65 -34.89
CA SER A 872 23.15 -2.33 -35.55
C SER A 872 23.51 -1.15 -34.63
N LYS A 873 23.43 -1.35 -33.31
CA LYS A 873 23.78 -0.33 -32.30
C LYS A 873 25.24 -0.37 -31.86
N THR A 874 26.03 -1.36 -32.33
CA THR A 874 27.47 -1.40 -32.05
C THR A 874 28.18 -0.29 -32.83
N PRO A 875 29.11 0.47 -32.22
CA PRO A 875 29.87 1.48 -32.94
C PRO A 875 30.62 0.88 -34.14
N ILE A 876 30.49 1.49 -35.31
CA ILE A 876 31.07 1.01 -36.58
C ILE A 876 32.57 0.68 -36.45
N PRO A 877 33.43 1.52 -35.83
CA PRO A 877 34.85 1.22 -35.71
C PRO A 877 35.15 -0.09 -34.97
N ILE A 878 34.34 -0.41 -33.95
CA ILE A 878 34.47 -1.63 -33.17
C ILE A 878 34.03 -2.82 -34.01
N ALA A 879 32.84 -2.76 -34.62
CA ALA A 879 32.32 -3.83 -35.45
C ALA A 879 33.25 -4.16 -36.63
N MET A 880 33.82 -3.13 -37.29
CA MET A 880 34.78 -3.29 -38.39
C MET A 880 36.04 -4.07 -37.95
N LYS A 881 36.56 -3.79 -36.77
CA LYS A 881 37.72 -4.53 -36.20
C LYS A 881 37.37 -6.00 -35.97
N LEU A 882 36.16 -6.28 -35.48
CA LEU A 882 35.70 -7.64 -35.19
C LEU A 882 35.45 -8.49 -36.43
N LEU A 883 35.05 -7.91 -37.57
CA LEU A 883 34.81 -8.66 -38.81
C LEU A 883 36.00 -9.54 -39.24
N SER A 884 37.23 -9.06 -39.04
CA SER A 884 38.45 -9.81 -39.35
C SER A 884 38.60 -11.12 -38.55
N GLN A 885 37.95 -11.20 -37.38
CA GLN A 885 38.03 -12.31 -36.43
C GLN A 885 36.84 -13.30 -36.56
N ILE A 886 35.89 -13.03 -37.45
CA ILE A 886 34.69 -13.87 -37.66
C ILE A 886 34.98 -14.94 -38.72
N ARG A 887 34.38 -16.12 -38.54
CA ARG A 887 34.53 -17.25 -39.47
C ARG A 887 33.72 -17.02 -40.75
N GLU A 888 34.17 -17.63 -41.83
CA GLU A 888 33.62 -17.43 -43.17
C GLU A 888 32.11 -17.70 -43.31
N PRO A 889 31.52 -18.76 -42.71
CA PRO A 889 30.08 -19.03 -42.84
C PRO A 889 29.22 -17.91 -42.24
N ASP A 890 29.67 -17.32 -41.14
CA ASP A 890 28.95 -16.25 -40.45
C ASP A 890 29.18 -14.89 -41.13
N LEU A 891 30.37 -14.65 -41.71
CA LEU A 891 30.62 -13.49 -42.56
C LEU A 891 29.68 -13.45 -43.78
N ARG A 892 29.41 -14.60 -44.42
CA ARG A 892 28.42 -14.69 -45.51
C ARG A 892 27.00 -14.33 -45.05
N LYS A 893 26.62 -14.71 -43.82
CA LYS A 893 25.33 -14.33 -43.22
C LYS A 893 25.26 -12.83 -42.94
N LEU A 894 26.33 -12.24 -42.40
CA LEU A 894 26.42 -10.79 -42.14
C LEU A 894 26.37 -9.97 -43.43
N ALA A 895 27.01 -10.42 -44.51
CA ALA A 895 27.00 -9.75 -45.82
C ALA A 895 25.61 -9.73 -46.51
N LYS A 896 24.69 -10.59 -46.09
CA LYS A 896 23.29 -10.66 -46.59
C LYS A 896 22.26 -10.09 -45.61
N SER A 897 22.66 -9.81 -44.37
CA SER A 897 21.75 -9.37 -43.32
C SER A 897 21.34 -7.91 -43.51
N LYS A 898 20.03 -7.62 -43.46
CA LYS A 898 19.48 -6.25 -43.40
C LYS A 898 19.57 -5.63 -42.01
N ASN A 899 20.03 -6.40 -41.02
CA ASN A 899 20.06 -5.99 -39.61
C ASN A 899 21.37 -5.31 -39.19
N VAL A 900 22.33 -5.14 -40.11
CA VAL A 900 23.63 -4.48 -39.89
C VAL A 900 23.76 -3.25 -40.77
N SER A 901 24.65 -2.31 -40.41
CA SER A 901 24.88 -1.12 -41.23
C SER A 901 25.43 -1.48 -42.62
N ALA A 902 25.08 -0.70 -43.64
CA ALA A 902 25.50 -0.94 -45.02
C ALA A 902 27.03 -1.01 -45.18
N ALA A 903 27.77 -0.22 -44.37
CA ALA A 903 29.22 -0.24 -44.35
C ALA A 903 29.79 -1.59 -43.86
N ILE A 904 29.21 -2.17 -42.81
CA ILE A 904 29.61 -3.48 -42.26
C ILE A 904 29.25 -4.59 -43.24
N SER A 905 28.06 -4.56 -43.85
CA SER A 905 27.63 -5.54 -44.85
C SER A 905 28.53 -5.56 -46.09
N THR A 906 28.91 -4.36 -46.59
CA THR A 906 29.83 -4.22 -47.73
C THR A 906 31.22 -4.73 -47.40
N GLN A 907 31.75 -4.42 -46.20
CA GLN A 907 33.07 -4.89 -45.78
C GLN A 907 33.11 -6.40 -45.52
N ALA A 908 32.04 -6.96 -44.94
CA ALA A 908 31.90 -8.41 -44.77
C ALA A 908 31.90 -9.13 -46.12
N ARG A 909 31.22 -8.58 -47.14
CA ARG A 909 31.22 -9.12 -48.51
C ARG A 909 32.62 -9.16 -49.12
N ARG A 910 33.36 -8.05 -49.03
CA ARG A 910 34.76 -7.97 -49.48
C ARG A 910 35.68 -8.99 -48.79
N LEU A 911 35.49 -9.21 -47.50
CA LEU A 911 36.28 -10.19 -46.73
C LEU A 911 35.93 -11.64 -47.06
N VAL A 912 34.68 -11.93 -47.45
CA VAL A 912 34.28 -13.25 -47.96
C VAL A 912 34.92 -13.52 -49.33
N GLU A 913 34.88 -12.54 -50.24
CA GLU A 913 35.50 -12.64 -51.57
C GLU A 913 37.02 -12.84 -51.45
N ALA A 914 37.70 -12.03 -50.62
CA ALA A 914 39.14 -12.14 -50.40
C ALA A 914 39.60 -13.43 -49.69
N LYS A 915 38.71 -14.12 -48.97
CA LYS A 915 39.00 -15.44 -48.35
C LYS A 915 38.66 -16.61 -49.29
N GLY A 916 37.68 -16.44 -50.17
CA GLY A 916 37.33 -17.42 -51.21
C GLY A 916 38.41 -17.57 -52.28
N ASP A 917 39.15 -16.51 -52.60
CA ASP A 917 40.26 -16.53 -53.58
C ASP A 917 41.57 -17.19 -53.07
N LYS A 918 41.62 -17.61 -51.80
CA LYS A 918 42.80 -18.24 -51.16
C LYS A 918 42.61 -19.73 -50.82
N SER A 919 41.52 -20.35 -51.28
CA SER A 919 41.19 -21.77 -51.09
C SER A 919 41.49 -22.57 -52.33
#